data_AF-A0A318Z516-F1
#
_entry.id   AF-A0A318Z516-F1
#
_cell.length_a   1.000
_cell.length_b   1.000
_cell.length_c   1.000
_cell.angle_alpha   90.00
_cell.angle_beta   90.00
_cell.angle_gamma   90.00
#
_symmetry.space_group_name_H-M   'P 1'
#
loop_
_entity.id
_entity.type
_entity.pdbx_description
1 polymer ?
#
loop_
_entity_poly.entity_id
_entity_poly.type
_entity_poly.pdbx_seq_one_letter_code
_entity_poly.pdbx_strand_id
1 'polypeptide(L)'
;MGFLGRKDGPSSPAEDVDAIVEAPSDGDPEKQQPMHREEAHTALPQCHRASRSIDPALEARVLRKLDLRVPTLLGFLYLLSLLDRSNIGNAKIAGMEEDLHLTGNRYTWLLTIFYISYTLFEFLALMWKIMPPHRWAAITVLSWGVVATCQAAVQNWGGLMALRFLLGMSEAAFGPGSPYLLSFFYRRHELGLRCGMFLSAAPLANTFAGALAYGITSGHAKIANWRLLFLVEGSPSLLAAVLAWFYLPDHPSSARFLTEEEKEVTRARSLRRSGESERVSGIDWRELGQTLLDAKAWLLAFMYFSCNVSFSSLPVFLPTILEDMGFTSINAQGLTAPPFFASFLVTIATTWVADRIQQRGLVIACSSLVGAVGYVLLAACSSVGVRYLGVFLAAIGVFPSIANILPWTLNNQGSDSRRGMGIVILNVIGQCGPFLGTNVFPSGDAPRYTRGLSICAAFMFFNTILALCLRMLLAWENRRLDQRYGTVAEWGAGAKDDTAVGEENYGAGFRYVFNGIRFSITDLSPPTARIMPIVYQSRAGISLYDAQFSTTKFSSSTPQDSPRNPIPSEIISQVLDHLAHFRTTCADFGVPDSNIHVLATEATRTAPNSEAFRAAIRAHTGWEVRLLDKEEEGRIGALGIASSSASVAGVAMDLGGGSTQITWVVVEEDGAVRTSERGAFSFPYGAAALGRLLEEAHRKGSGGLQELREKMTGEFREAYRELAVPKTSAFPRHSGTDTATAGMNLYLCGGGFRGWGYVLMKTYSQKQHAPYPIPIINGFRVPRADFHDTAAVLAETAGSAAAAGATSPDDNIYGVSKRRASQIPAVAFLVDVIMAALPDVTHVQFCQGGVREGFLYDRFLPKAMRAQDPLLAATLPYAPPSAEAMQALLRSALPGPNTSSPNASLRPPESILKTNLLPALANLLFAHAKVPRESRAAAALHSTATGILAATNCLSHVERALIALVLCERWDGDLAPTDEVYYRQLARCVSHTEAWWCRYLGRVAAMVGDVYPAGRVPEGTQWRVRLEAEWGSVEKKEEVRDVLRLTVRRGEAVTSMLHAILKGRAEGLEKVGKKKHWVHGQGVKVKVTVV
;
A
#
# COMPACT_ATOMS: atom_id res chain seq x y z
N MET A 1 -7.88 -32.98 -49.09
CA MET A 1 -7.01 -32.25 -50.06
C MET A 1 -6.01 -31.45 -49.23
N GLY A 2 -4.69 -31.59 -49.23
CA GLY A 2 -3.66 -32.42 -49.87
C GLY A 2 -2.33 -31.78 -49.37
N PHE A 3 -1.45 -32.52 -48.67
CA PHE A 3 -0.13 -33.00 -49.19
C PHE A 3 0.86 -31.87 -49.53
N LEU A 4 2.16 -31.79 -49.18
CA LEU A 4 3.28 -32.57 -48.58
C LEU A 4 4.43 -31.54 -48.38
N GLY A 5 5.55 -31.73 -47.67
CA GLY A 5 6.22 -32.93 -47.18
C GLY A 5 7.56 -32.64 -46.48
N ARG A 6 8.09 -33.69 -45.85
CA ARG A 6 9.29 -33.89 -45.02
C ARG A 6 10.64 -33.75 -45.74
N LYS A 7 11.74 -33.75 -44.96
CA LYS A 7 12.87 -34.73 -44.90
C LYS A 7 13.98 -34.14 -43.99
N ASP A 8 14.85 -34.82 -43.22
CA ASP A 8 15.11 -36.22 -42.80
C ASP A 8 16.09 -36.15 -41.59
N GLY A 9 16.13 -37.18 -40.72
CA GLY A 9 17.19 -37.41 -39.70
C GLY A 9 18.45 -38.07 -40.31
N PRO A 10 19.43 -38.65 -39.55
CA PRO A 10 19.21 -39.48 -38.35
C PRO A 10 20.29 -39.51 -37.21
N SER A 11 19.91 -40.10 -36.05
CA SER A 11 20.59 -41.01 -35.08
C SER A 11 22.05 -40.87 -34.55
N SER A 12 22.18 -40.70 -33.21
CA SER A 12 22.92 -41.45 -32.11
C SER A 12 24.37 -42.01 -32.32
N PRO A 13 25.19 -42.42 -31.29
CA PRO A 13 24.99 -42.55 -29.81
C PRO A 13 26.19 -42.14 -28.88
N ALA A 14 25.98 -42.41 -27.58
CA ALA A 14 26.81 -42.44 -26.35
C ALA A 14 28.35 -42.66 -26.36
N GLU A 15 29.04 -42.14 -25.32
CA GLU A 15 29.96 -42.83 -24.35
C GLU A 15 31.04 -41.91 -23.71
N ASP A 16 31.50 -42.35 -22.53
CA ASP A 16 32.34 -41.74 -21.49
C ASP A 16 33.78 -41.32 -21.87
N VAL A 17 34.46 -40.57 -20.98
CA VAL A 17 35.70 -40.97 -20.25
C VAL A 17 36.53 -39.75 -19.77
N ASP A 18 36.72 -39.73 -18.44
CA ASP A 18 37.83 -39.27 -17.56
C ASP A 18 38.95 -38.28 -17.98
N ALA A 19 39.11 -37.28 -17.08
CA ALA A 19 40.29 -36.90 -16.27
C ALA A 19 41.71 -36.74 -16.85
N ILE A 20 42.46 -35.76 -16.28
CA ILE A 20 43.89 -35.77 -15.83
C ILE A 20 44.17 -34.35 -15.23
N VAL A 21 44.44 -34.13 -13.92
CA VAL A 21 45.65 -34.42 -13.07
C VAL A 21 46.76 -33.36 -13.30
N GLU A 22 47.53 -32.76 -12.38
CA GLU A 22 47.73 -32.60 -10.90
C GLU A 22 48.84 -31.51 -10.75
N ALA A 23 48.86 -30.62 -9.72
CA ALA A 23 49.72 -30.56 -8.49
C ALA A 23 51.26 -30.34 -8.72
N PRO A 24 52.12 -29.84 -7.77
CA PRO A 24 52.17 -30.24 -6.34
C PRO A 24 52.72 -29.26 -5.24
N SER A 25 52.52 -29.68 -3.96
CA SER A 25 53.39 -29.72 -2.73
C SER A 25 54.18 -28.49 -2.22
N ASP A 26 54.51 -28.27 -0.94
CA ASP A 26 54.33 -28.91 0.37
C ASP A 26 54.83 -27.93 1.48
N GLY A 27 54.43 -28.11 2.75
CA GLY A 27 55.09 -27.48 3.91
C GLY A 27 54.28 -27.44 5.23
N ASP A 28 54.41 -28.48 6.05
CA ASP A 28 54.02 -28.59 7.49
C ASP A 28 55.34 -28.69 8.34
N PRO A 29 55.44 -28.56 9.70
CA PRO A 29 54.40 -28.71 10.75
C PRO A 29 54.56 -27.86 12.06
N GLU A 30 53.63 -28.09 13.01
CA GLU A 30 53.74 -28.01 14.49
C GLU A 30 53.49 -26.71 15.31
N LYS A 31 52.49 -26.86 16.23
CA LYS A 31 52.28 -26.23 17.56
C LYS A 31 51.67 -24.81 17.63
N GLN A 32 50.35 -24.76 17.84
CA GLN A 32 49.73 -24.43 19.13
C GLN A 32 48.19 -24.43 19.01
N GLN A 33 47.51 -25.37 19.70
CA GLN A 33 46.19 -25.09 20.28
C GLN A 33 46.41 -24.55 21.71
N PRO A 34 45.54 -23.65 22.20
CA PRO A 34 44.46 -24.16 23.04
C PRO A 34 43.07 -23.56 22.78
N MET A 35 42.09 -24.45 22.96
CA MET A 35 40.70 -24.32 23.42
C MET A 35 40.16 -22.98 23.97
N HIS A 36 38.94 -22.70 23.49
CA HIS A 36 37.74 -22.14 24.15
C HIS A 36 37.68 -20.67 24.62
N ARG A 37 36.83 -19.89 23.94
CA ARG A 37 35.60 -19.32 24.53
C ARG A 37 34.61 -18.84 23.46
N GLU A 38 33.33 -18.92 23.80
CA GLU A 38 32.18 -18.42 23.05
C GLU A 38 32.38 -16.99 22.54
N GLU A 39 32.11 -16.75 21.25
CA GLU A 39 31.52 -15.50 20.76
C GLU A 39 31.22 -15.59 19.26
N ALA A 40 29.99 -15.21 18.91
CA ALA A 40 29.56 -14.60 17.65
C ALA A 40 29.87 -15.31 16.31
N HIS A 41 29.26 -14.77 15.24
CA HIS A 41 29.49 -15.10 13.82
C HIS A 41 28.72 -16.28 13.20
N THR A 42 27.56 -15.96 12.63
CA THR A 42 27.16 -16.50 11.31
C THR A 42 26.75 -15.36 10.39
N ALA A 43 27.71 -14.49 10.05
CA ALA A 43 27.65 -13.77 8.80
C ALA A 43 28.12 -14.75 7.70
N LEU A 44 27.22 -15.10 6.77
CA LEU A 44 27.50 -15.95 5.61
C LEU A 44 27.34 -15.12 4.31
N PRO A 45 28.05 -15.51 3.23
CA PRO A 45 28.55 -14.60 2.20
C PRO A 45 27.43 -13.98 1.36
N GLN A 46 27.65 -12.69 1.03
CA GLN A 46 26.77 -11.91 0.19
C GLN A 46 26.59 -12.55 -1.19
N CYS A 47 25.36 -12.97 -1.47
CA CYS A 47 24.90 -13.28 -2.82
C CYS A 47 23.70 -12.39 -3.11
N HIS A 48 23.82 -11.52 -4.11
CA HIS A 48 22.78 -10.58 -4.52
C HIS A 48 21.64 -11.30 -5.26
N ARG A 49 20.38 -11.11 -4.82
CA ARG A 49 19.21 -10.84 -5.70
C ARG A 49 17.89 -10.55 -4.95
N ALA A 50 17.53 -9.26 -4.96
CA ALA A 50 16.24 -8.58 -5.21
C ALA A 50 14.91 -9.09 -4.57
N SER A 51 14.58 -8.55 -3.39
CA SER A 51 13.19 -8.30 -2.96
C SER A 51 12.69 -7.01 -3.62
N ARG A 52 11.40 -6.93 -4.00
CA ARG A 52 10.88 -5.78 -4.76
C ARG A 52 10.10 -4.82 -3.86
N SER A 53 10.77 -4.46 -2.77
CA SER A 53 10.48 -3.33 -1.91
C SER A 53 11.11 -2.08 -2.53
N ILE A 54 10.42 -1.42 -3.44
CA ILE A 54 10.75 -0.06 -3.93
C ILE A 54 11.17 0.93 -2.81
N ASP A 55 12.47 1.09 -2.60
CA ASP A 55 12.97 2.04 -1.62
C ASP A 55 12.33 3.43 -1.81
N PRO A 56 11.94 4.09 -0.72
CA PRO A 56 11.43 5.42 -0.70
C PRO A 56 12.27 6.50 -1.37
N ALA A 57 13.53 6.54 -0.96
CA ALA A 57 14.48 7.46 -1.54
C ALA A 57 14.66 7.08 -3.01
N LEU A 58 14.63 5.79 -3.33
CA LEU A 58 14.65 5.29 -4.69
C LEU A 58 13.43 5.69 -5.51
N GLU A 59 12.19 5.66 -4.99
CA GLU A 59 11.04 6.12 -5.77
C GLU A 59 11.02 7.63 -5.88
N ALA A 60 11.34 8.38 -4.83
CA ALA A 60 11.45 9.83 -4.94
C ALA A 60 12.57 10.20 -5.94
N ARG A 61 13.65 9.44 -5.98
CA ARG A 61 14.73 9.57 -6.96
C ARG A 61 14.30 9.15 -8.36
N VAL A 62 13.56 8.06 -8.49
CA VAL A 62 12.97 7.57 -9.74
C VAL A 62 11.98 8.60 -10.26
N LEU A 63 11.08 9.10 -9.42
CA LEU A 63 10.13 10.16 -9.72
C LEU A 63 10.86 11.44 -10.10
N ARG A 64 11.88 11.89 -9.38
CA ARG A 64 12.69 13.05 -9.81
C ARG A 64 13.37 12.81 -11.15
N LYS A 65 13.92 11.61 -11.38
CA LYS A 65 14.55 11.24 -12.67
C LYS A 65 13.52 11.17 -13.79
N LEU A 66 12.32 10.63 -13.53
CA LEU A 66 11.20 10.57 -14.46
C LEU A 66 10.67 11.99 -14.73
N ASP A 67 10.45 12.80 -13.70
CA ASP A 67 9.95 14.18 -13.78
C ASP A 67 10.92 15.10 -14.52
N LEU A 68 12.23 14.94 -14.31
CA LEU A 68 13.25 15.72 -15.00
C LEU A 68 13.46 15.27 -16.46
N ARG A 69 13.12 14.02 -16.81
CA ARG A 69 13.45 13.46 -18.13
C ARG A 69 12.23 13.27 -19.03
N VAL A 70 11.13 12.73 -18.52
CA VAL A 70 9.94 12.38 -19.32
C VAL A 70 9.06 13.61 -19.57
N PRO A 71 8.48 14.31 -18.57
CA PRO A 71 7.75 15.56 -18.81
C PRO A 71 8.61 16.65 -19.47
N THR A 72 9.89 16.77 -19.11
CA THR A 72 10.79 17.76 -19.72
C THR A 72 11.06 17.44 -21.19
N LEU A 73 11.32 16.17 -21.56
CA LEU A 73 11.52 15.80 -22.96
C LEU A 73 10.23 15.98 -23.76
N LEU A 74 9.09 15.51 -23.23
CA LEU A 74 7.80 15.71 -23.89
C LEU A 74 7.46 17.20 -24.03
N GLY A 75 7.74 18.00 -23.00
CA GLY A 75 7.56 19.45 -23.01
C GLY A 75 8.49 20.13 -24.01
N PHE A 76 9.75 19.70 -24.13
CA PHE A 76 10.68 20.20 -25.15
C PHE A 76 10.21 19.86 -26.56
N LEU A 77 9.78 18.63 -26.81
CA LEU A 77 9.21 18.22 -28.09
C LEU A 77 7.93 19.00 -28.42
N TYR A 78 7.09 19.26 -27.41
CA TYR A 78 5.88 20.05 -27.58
C TYR A 78 6.19 21.54 -27.81
N LEU A 79 7.23 22.07 -27.19
CA LEU A 79 7.74 23.42 -27.46
C LEU A 79 8.15 23.54 -28.93
N LEU A 80 8.90 22.58 -29.47
CA LEU A 80 9.29 22.55 -30.88
C LEU A 80 8.07 22.49 -31.81
N SER A 81 7.10 21.62 -31.51
CA SER A 81 5.85 21.55 -32.27
C SER A 81 5.06 22.87 -32.25
N LEU A 82 5.05 23.58 -31.12
CA LEU A 82 4.37 24.89 -31.04
C LEU A 82 5.13 26.02 -31.75
N LEU A 83 6.46 25.96 -31.78
CA LEU A 83 7.25 26.84 -32.64
C LEU A 83 6.89 26.58 -34.11
N ASP A 84 6.95 25.34 -34.57
CA ASP A 84 6.60 24.95 -35.95
C ASP A 84 5.17 25.36 -36.35
N ARG A 85 4.22 25.29 -35.41
CA ARG A 85 2.83 25.72 -35.61
C ARG A 85 2.67 27.23 -35.73
N SER A 86 3.35 27.98 -34.86
CA SER A 86 3.27 29.44 -34.79
C SER A 86 4.12 30.14 -35.86
N ASN A 87 5.13 29.43 -36.39
CA ASN A 87 6.05 29.85 -37.44
C ASN A 87 5.36 30.58 -38.60
N ILE A 88 4.22 30.07 -39.09
CA ILE A 88 3.53 30.65 -40.26
C ILE A 88 3.15 32.12 -40.06
N GLY A 89 2.85 32.54 -38.83
CA GLY A 89 2.52 33.92 -38.50
C GLY A 89 3.71 34.83 -38.75
N ASN A 90 4.89 34.37 -38.32
CA ASN A 90 6.16 35.05 -38.55
C ASN A 90 6.58 34.96 -40.03
N ALA A 91 6.35 33.83 -40.69
CA ALA A 91 6.63 33.63 -42.12
C ALA A 91 5.81 34.58 -43.01
N LYS A 92 4.56 34.87 -42.63
CA LYS A 92 3.74 35.88 -43.31
C LYS A 92 4.44 37.24 -43.32
N ILE A 93 4.92 37.68 -42.15
CA ILE A 93 5.64 38.95 -42.00
C ILE A 93 6.99 38.92 -42.74
N ALA A 94 7.62 37.75 -42.84
CA ALA A 94 8.89 37.55 -43.52
C ALA A 94 8.81 37.38 -45.06
N GLY A 95 7.68 37.74 -45.68
CA GLY A 95 7.53 37.81 -47.16
C GLY A 95 6.85 36.59 -47.82
N MET A 96 6.31 35.64 -47.06
CA MET A 96 5.66 34.44 -47.62
C MET A 96 4.38 34.75 -48.41
N GLU A 97 3.64 35.81 -48.04
CA GLU A 97 2.37 36.18 -48.70
C GLU A 97 2.57 36.61 -50.15
N GLU A 98 3.63 37.38 -50.41
CA GLU A 98 4.01 37.86 -51.74
C GLU A 98 4.56 36.71 -52.60
N ASP A 99 5.48 35.92 -52.04
CA ASP A 99 6.17 34.81 -52.72
C ASP A 99 5.25 33.65 -53.15
N LEU A 100 4.15 33.40 -52.42
CA LEU A 100 3.20 32.32 -52.71
C LEU A 100 1.84 32.83 -53.22
N HIS A 101 1.72 34.14 -53.46
CA HIS A 101 0.50 34.81 -53.91
C HIS A 101 -0.74 34.45 -53.07
N LEU A 102 -0.63 34.63 -51.75
CA LEU A 102 -1.65 34.27 -50.77
C LEU A 102 -2.76 35.34 -50.67
N THR A 103 -3.54 35.52 -51.73
CA THR A 103 -4.61 36.53 -51.78
C THR A 103 -5.92 36.09 -51.11
N GLY A 104 -6.64 37.04 -50.52
CA GLY A 104 -7.96 36.82 -49.90
C GLY A 104 -7.91 35.83 -48.73
N ASN A 105 -8.81 34.85 -48.71
CA ASN A 105 -8.90 33.87 -47.62
C ASN A 105 -7.83 32.76 -47.68
N ARG A 106 -6.92 32.78 -48.67
CA ARG A 106 -5.92 31.70 -48.87
C ARG A 106 -5.01 31.50 -47.66
N TYR A 107 -4.60 32.58 -47.00
CA TYR A 107 -3.79 32.50 -45.78
C TYR A 107 -4.57 31.88 -44.61
N THR A 108 -5.80 32.31 -44.38
CA THR A 108 -6.69 31.75 -43.35
C THR A 108 -6.98 30.27 -43.57
N TRP A 109 -7.09 29.84 -44.84
CA TRP A 109 -7.23 28.44 -45.20
C TRP A 109 -6.00 27.59 -44.83
N LEU A 110 -4.78 28.13 -44.85
CA LEU A 110 -3.57 27.43 -44.40
C LEU A 110 -3.59 27.15 -42.89
N LEU A 111 -4.15 28.08 -42.10
CA LEU A 111 -4.39 27.87 -40.67
C LEU A 111 -5.50 26.86 -40.43
N THR A 112 -6.60 27.00 -41.17
CA THR A 112 -7.80 26.18 -41.02
C THR A 112 -7.53 24.71 -41.39
N ILE A 113 -6.85 24.44 -42.51
CA ILE A 113 -6.57 23.07 -42.96
C ILE A 113 -5.70 22.29 -41.98
N PHE A 114 -4.77 22.96 -41.30
CA PHE A 114 -3.98 22.37 -40.24
C PHE A 114 -4.86 21.93 -39.07
N TYR A 115 -5.76 22.79 -38.59
CA TYR A 115 -6.68 22.41 -37.50
C TYR A 115 -7.70 21.36 -37.94
N ILE A 116 -8.11 21.34 -39.23
CA ILE A 116 -8.96 20.28 -39.80
C ILE A 116 -8.25 18.94 -39.69
N SER A 117 -7.03 18.81 -40.22
CA SER A 117 -6.31 17.53 -40.12
C SER A 117 -5.95 17.19 -38.68
N TYR A 118 -5.53 18.17 -37.88
CA TYR A 118 -5.25 17.98 -36.46
C TYR A 118 -6.46 17.39 -35.73
N THR A 119 -7.65 17.93 -35.94
CA THR A 119 -8.91 17.45 -35.34
C THR A 119 -9.33 16.07 -35.87
N LEU A 120 -9.22 15.83 -37.18
CA LEU A 120 -9.65 14.56 -37.79
C LEU A 120 -8.80 13.38 -37.32
N PHE A 121 -7.51 13.59 -37.08
CA PHE A 121 -6.56 12.54 -36.73
C PHE A 121 -6.29 12.43 -35.22
N GLU A 122 -7.08 13.09 -34.37
CA GLU A 122 -6.99 12.99 -32.91
C GLU A 122 -7.11 11.55 -32.38
N PHE A 123 -7.82 10.67 -33.10
CA PHE A 123 -7.91 9.25 -32.74
C PHE A 123 -6.55 8.53 -32.77
N LEU A 124 -5.55 9.08 -33.49
CA LEU A 124 -4.17 8.57 -33.48
C LEU A 124 -3.52 8.68 -32.10
N ALA A 125 -4.07 9.48 -31.17
CA ALA A 125 -3.64 9.47 -29.77
C ALA A 125 -3.79 8.08 -29.11
N LEU A 126 -4.68 7.22 -29.60
CA LEU A 126 -4.82 5.84 -29.14
C LEU A 126 -3.61 4.96 -29.53
N MET A 127 -2.79 5.37 -30.50
CA MET A 127 -1.57 4.66 -30.87
C MET A 127 -0.54 4.67 -29.73
N TRP A 128 -0.61 5.63 -28.81
CA TRP A 128 0.16 5.60 -27.56
C TRP A 128 -0.22 4.46 -26.62
N LYS A 129 -1.28 3.69 -26.90
CA LYS A 129 -1.61 2.40 -26.25
C LYS A 129 -1.24 1.17 -27.11
N ILE A 130 -1.22 1.29 -28.44
CA ILE A 130 -0.96 0.17 -29.36
C ILE A 130 0.53 0.00 -29.66
N MET A 131 1.23 1.11 -29.94
CA MET A 131 2.64 1.10 -30.31
C MET A 131 3.54 1.38 -29.10
N PRO A 132 4.82 0.96 -29.14
CA PRO A 132 5.82 1.39 -28.17
C PRO A 132 6.01 2.92 -28.22
N PRO A 133 5.86 3.64 -27.08
CA PRO A 133 5.97 5.10 -27.01
C PRO A 133 7.22 5.72 -27.65
N HIS A 134 8.41 5.11 -27.54
CA HIS A 134 9.63 5.68 -28.16
C HIS A 134 9.53 5.69 -29.68
N ARG A 135 8.99 4.61 -30.27
CA ARG A 135 8.82 4.51 -31.73
C ARG A 135 7.75 5.47 -32.20
N TRP A 136 6.61 5.50 -31.51
CA TRP A 136 5.51 6.37 -31.90
C TRP A 136 5.87 7.86 -31.76
N ALA A 137 6.50 8.25 -30.65
CA ALA A 137 7.03 9.60 -30.48
C ALA A 137 8.03 9.95 -31.58
N ALA A 138 9.05 9.12 -31.82
CA ALA A 138 10.04 9.43 -32.84
C ALA A 138 9.47 9.45 -34.26
N ILE A 139 8.52 8.57 -34.60
CA ILE A 139 7.83 8.58 -35.90
C ILE A 139 7.04 9.87 -36.05
N THR A 140 6.25 10.28 -35.04
CA THR A 140 5.50 11.54 -35.09
C THR A 140 6.45 12.73 -35.20
N VAL A 141 7.48 12.80 -34.35
CA VAL A 141 8.48 13.90 -34.33
C VAL A 141 9.22 14.02 -35.65
N LEU A 142 9.68 12.89 -36.20
CA LEU A 142 10.36 12.86 -37.48
C LEU A 142 9.41 13.26 -38.60
N SER A 143 8.17 12.76 -38.60
CA SER A 143 7.19 13.07 -39.63
C SER A 143 6.84 14.55 -39.64
N TRP A 144 6.56 15.17 -38.49
CA TRP A 144 6.29 16.61 -38.44
C TRP A 144 7.53 17.43 -38.72
N GLY A 145 8.72 17.03 -38.24
CA GLY A 145 9.98 17.74 -38.51
C GLY A 145 10.35 17.76 -39.99
N VAL A 146 10.15 16.63 -40.70
CA VAL A 146 10.34 16.54 -42.16
C VAL A 146 9.34 17.45 -42.86
N VAL A 147 8.05 17.36 -42.51
CA VAL A 147 7.01 18.18 -43.14
C VAL A 147 7.22 19.67 -42.85
N ALA A 148 7.60 20.05 -41.63
CA ALA A 148 7.92 21.41 -41.22
C ALA A 148 9.09 21.98 -42.05
N THR A 149 10.18 21.23 -42.16
CA THR A 149 11.35 21.62 -42.96
C THR A 149 11.01 21.71 -44.45
N CYS A 150 10.19 20.78 -44.97
CA CYS A 150 9.76 20.77 -46.37
C CYS A 150 8.89 21.99 -46.76
N GLN A 151 8.28 22.69 -45.80
CA GLN A 151 7.51 23.92 -46.10
C GLN A 151 8.39 25.01 -46.73
N ALA A 152 9.68 25.04 -46.40
CA ALA A 152 10.64 25.95 -47.01
C ALA A 152 10.83 25.72 -48.52
N ALA A 153 10.57 24.50 -49.01
CA ALA A 153 10.76 24.12 -50.40
C ALA A 153 9.54 24.38 -51.29
N VAL A 154 8.40 24.77 -50.71
CA VAL A 154 7.15 25.00 -51.45
C VAL A 154 7.23 26.23 -52.34
N GLN A 155 6.61 26.12 -53.51
CA GLN A 155 6.54 27.18 -54.53
C GLN A 155 5.10 27.64 -54.84
N ASN A 156 4.08 27.05 -54.22
CA ASN A 156 2.68 27.41 -54.49
C ASN A 156 1.76 27.10 -53.30
N TRP A 157 0.58 27.73 -53.31
CA TRP A 157 -0.42 27.56 -52.25
C TRP A 157 -0.87 26.11 -52.05
N GLY A 158 -1.04 25.33 -53.13
CA GLY A 158 -1.49 23.93 -53.04
C GLY A 158 -0.48 23.02 -52.33
N GLY A 159 0.81 23.19 -52.63
CA GLY A 159 1.89 22.49 -51.93
C GLY A 159 1.93 22.86 -50.45
N LEU A 160 1.71 24.14 -50.11
CA LEU A 160 1.66 24.56 -48.72
C LEU A 160 0.43 23.99 -48.01
N MET A 161 -0.74 23.97 -48.66
CA MET A 161 -1.96 23.35 -48.15
C MET A 161 -1.79 21.85 -47.88
N ALA A 162 -1.06 21.12 -48.74
CA ALA A 162 -0.74 19.71 -48.52
C ALA A 162 0.18 19.53 -47.30
N LEU A 163 1.26 20.32 -47.19
CA LEU A 163 2.19 20.23 -46.05
C LEU A 163 1.55 20.69 -44.74
N ARG A 164 0.90 21.86 -44.71
CA ARG A 164 -0.47 22.05 -44.17
C ARG A 164 -1.09 20.90 -43.40
N PHE A 165 -1.83 20.14 -44.18
CA PHE A 165 -2.62 19.00 -43.77
C PHE A 165 -1.75 17.91 -43.15
N LEU A 166 -0.63 17.56 -43.77
CA LEU A 166 0.29 16.51 -43.30
C LEU A 166 0.94 16.86 -41.95
N LEU A 167 1.23 18.14 -41.72
CA LEU A 167 1.77 18.62 -40.45
C LEU A 167 0.74 18.43 -39.34
N GLY A 168 -0.50 18.88 -39.57
CA GLY A 168 -1.59 18.68 -38.60
C GLY A 168 -1.87 17.20 -38.32
N MET A 169 -1.84 16.35 -39.34
CA MET A 169 -1.97 14.89 -39.19
C MET A 169 -0.82 14.28 -38.37
N SER A 170 0.42 14.74 -38.59
CA SER A 170 1.61 14.22 -37.92
C SER A 170 1.69 14.68 -36.45
N GLU A 171 1.25 15.89 -36.14
CA GLU A 171 1.24 16.44 -34.78
C GLU A 171 0.04 15.99 -33.93
N ALA A 172 -1.10 15.64 -34.57
CA ALA A 172 -2.37 15.34 -33.90
C ALA A 172 -2.20 14.32 -32.75
N ALA A 173 -1.37 13.30 -32.97
CA ALA A 173 -1.17 12.26 -31.97
C ALA A 173 -0.35 12.73 -30.76
N PHE A 174 0.49 13.76 -30.89
CA PHE A 174 1.53 14.07 -29.90
C PHE A 174 1.00 14.89 -28.72
N GLY A 175 0.37 16.04 -28.99
CA GLY A 175 -0.15 16.95 -27.96
C GLY A 175 -1.07 16.28 -26.93
N PRO A 176 -2.12 15.55 -27.36
CA PRO A 176 -3.06 14.89 -26.46
C PRO A 176 -2.65 13.48 -26.05
N GLY A 177 -1.88 12.81 -26.91
CA GLY A 177 -1.30 11.52 -26.58
C GLY A 177 -0.22 11.59 -25.50
N SER A 178 0.43 12.74 -25.31
CA SER A 178 1.44 12.93 -24.26
C SER A 178 0.86 12.89 -22.84
N PRO A 179 -0.21 13.64 -22.48
CA PRO A 179 -0.93 13.44 -21.22
C PRO A 179 -1.47 12.01 -21.04
N TYR A 180 -1.95 11.39 -22.13
CA TYR A 180 -2.39 10.01 -22.10
C TYR A 180 -1.23 9.05 -21.78
N LEU A 181 -0.06 9.25 -22.38
CA LEU A 181 1.17 8.54 -22.03
C LEU A 181 1.55 8.78 -20.57
N LEU A 182 1.53 10.03 -20.10
CA LEU A 182 1.85 10.36 -18.70
C LEU A 182 0.91 9.63 -17.72
N SER A 183 -0.35 9.39 -18.08
CA SER A 183 -1.25 8.57 -17.27
C SER A 183 -0.77 7.11 -17.11
N PHE A 184 0.02 6.60 -18.06
CA PHE A 184 0.71 5.31 -17.94
C PHE A 184 2.03 5.36 -17.15
N PHE A 185 2.54 6.53 -16.82
CA PHE A 185 3.78 6.70 -16.05
C PHE A 185 3.54 7.14 -14.60
N TYR A 186 2.44 7.84 -14.34
CA TYR A 186 2.15 8.50 -13.08
C TYR A 186 0.78 8.09 -12.52
N ARG A 187 0.57 8.30 -11.21
CA ARG A 187 -0.72 8.02 -10.53
C ARG A 187 -1.65 9.24 -10.59
N ARG A 188 -2.96 9.03 -10.40
CA ARG A 188 -4.01 10.09 -10.46
C ARG A 188 -3.70 11.36 -9.66
N HIS A 189 -3.11 11.22 -8.48
CA HIS A 189 -2.81 12.35 -7.59
C HIS A 189 -1.47 13.05 -7.89
N GLU A 190 -0.62 12.43 -8.73
CA GLU A 190 0.68 12.97 -9.15
C GLU A 190 0.64 13.57 -10.57
N LEU A 191 -0.32 13.12 -11.37
CA LEU A 191 -0.42 13.39 -12.80
C LEU A 191 -0.57 14.88 -13.13
N GLY A 192 -1.24 15.67 -12.27
CA GLY A 192 -1.60 17.06 -12.58
C GLY A 192 -0.39 17.97 -12.75
N LEU A 193 0.57 17.93 -11.84
CA LEU A 193 1.81 18.68 -11.93
C LEU A 193 2.60 18.33 -13.20
N ARG A 194 2.62 17.06 -13.62
CA ARG A 194 3.40 16.60 -14.78
C ARG A 194 2.73 16.98 -16.10
N CYS A 195 1.40 16.91 -16.16
CA CYS A 195 0.64 17.51 -17.25
C CYS A 195 0.84 19.04 -17.30
N GLY A 196 0.94 19.70 -16.14
CA GLY A 196 1.26 21.11 -16.01
C GLY A 196 2.65 21.47 -16.54
N MET A 197 3.69 20.70 -16.18
CA MET A 197 5.05 20.87 -16.71
C MET A 197 5.07 20.73 -18.24
N PHE A 198 4.43 19.69 -18.77
CA PHE A 198 4.30 19.49 -20.21
C PHE A 198 3.60 20.67 -20.90
N LEU A 199 2.42 21.07 -20.42
CA LEU A 199 1.64 22.11 -21.08
C LEU A 199 2.25 23.51 -20.90
N SER A 200 3.01 23.74 -19.82
CA SER A 200 3.72 25.00 -19.59
C SER A 200 4.75 25.29 -20.68
N ALA A 201 5.19 24.28 -21.45
CA ALA A 201 5.99 24.50 -22.64
C ALA A 201 5.28 25.37 -23.69
N ALA A 202 3.94 25.42 -23.71
CA ALA A 202 3.19 26.23 -24.66
C ALA A 202 3.31 27.75 -24.46
N PRO A 203 3.03 28.31 -23.26
CA PRO A 203 3.31 29.71 -23.02
C PRO A 203 4.81 30.01 -23.13
N LEU A 204 5.68 29.08 -22.74
CA LEU A 204 7.13 29.24 -22.87
C LEU A 204 7.59 29.34 -24.34
N ALA A 205 7.02 28.53 -25.25
CA ALA A 205 7.27 28.63 -26.68
C ALA A 205 6.90 30.02 -27.22
N ASN A 206 5.73 30.52 -26.84
CA ASN A 206 5.25 31.85 -27.25
C ASN A 206 6.11 33.00 -26.70
N THR A 207 6.80 32.81 -25.57
CA THR A 207 7.79 33.77 -25.05
C THR A 207 9.00 33.89 -25.99
N PHE A 208 9.46 32.78 -26.58
CA PHE A 208 10.66 32.75 -27.43
C PHE A 208 10.39 32.91 -28.92
N ALA A 209 9.18 32.60 -29.40
CA ALA A 209 8.84 32.57 -30.82
C ALA A 209 9.11 33.90 -31.54
N GLY A 210 8.70 35.04 -30.95
CA GLY A 210 8.94 36.36 -31.54
C GLY A 210 10.42 36.74 -31.57
N ALA A 211 11.17 36.42 -30.52
CA ALA A 211 12.60 36.72 -30.43
C ALA A 211 13.42 35.89 -31.45
N LEU A 212 13.06 34.61 -31.63
CA LEU A 212 13.69 33.73 -32.60
C LEU A 212 13.42 34.20 -34.04
N ALA A 213 12.17 34.54 -34.34
CA ALA A 213 11.79 35.08 -35.65
C ALA A 213 12.51 36.39 -35.98
N TYR A 214 12.60 37.32 -35.03
CA TYR A 214 13.38 38.55 -35.20
C TYR A 214 14.88 38.26 -35.46
N GLY A 215 15.46 37.32 -34.70
CA GLY A 215 16.87 36.92 -34.87
C GLY A 215 17.17 36.33 -36.26
N ILE A 216 16.22 35.59 -36.83
CA ILE A 216 16.38 34.95 -38.15
C ILE A 216 16.10 35.94 -39.29
N THR A 217 15.06 36.77 -39.17
CA THR A 217 14.61 37.70 -40.22
C THR A 217 15.46 38.96 -40.33
N SER A 218 16.23 39.30 -39.30
CA SER A 218 17.18 40.42 -39.30
C SER A 218 18.47 40.15 -40.09
N GLY A 219 18.75 38.88 -40.44
CA GLY A 219 19.89 38.49 -41.26
C GLY A 219 19.61 38.54 -42.77
N HIS A 220 20.62 38.83 -43.59
CA HIS A 220 20.52 38.78 -45.05
C HIS A 220 20.93 37.38 -45.55
N ALA A 221 19.98 36.46 -45.60
CA ALA A 221 20.22 35.12 -46.14
C ALA A 221 20.12 35.11 -47.67
N LYS A 222 20.85 34.20 -48.32
CA LYS A 222 20.76 33.96 -49.79
C LYS A 222 19.44 33.29 -50.22
N ILE A 223 18.63 32.88 -49.26
CA ILE A 223 17.28 32.31 -49.44
C ILE A 223 16.27 33.25 -48.78
N ALA A 224 15.02 33.26 -49.25
CA ALA A 224 13.99 34.11 -48.66
C ALA A 224 13.86 33.87 -47.14
N ASN A 225 13.72 34.95 -46.37
CA ASN A 225 13.76 34.89 -44.90
C ASN A 225 12.69 33.95 -44.32
N TRP A 226 11.49 33.89 -44.93
CA TRP A 226 10.46 32.94 -44.52
C TRP A 226 10.84 31.47 -44.77
N ARG A 227 11.59 31.17 -45.84
CA ARG A 227 12.10 29.81 -46.11
C ARG A 227 13.18 29.43 -45.11
N LEU A 228 14.05 30.37 -44.77
CA LEU A 228 15.05 30.15 -43.71
C LEU A 228 14.37 29.90 -42.36
N LEU A 229 13.29 30.61 -42.06
CA LEU A 229 12.53 30.46 -40.82
C LEU A 229 11.97 29.04 -40.66
N PHE A 230 11.36 28.46 -41.71
CA PHE A 230 10.93 27.05 -41.70
C PHE A 230 12.08 26.04 -41.59
N LEU A 231 13.24 26.32 -42.21
CA LEU A 231 14.41 25.43 -42.11
C LEU A 231 15.03 25.44 -40.70
N VAL A 232 15.18 26.62 -40.09
CA VAL A 232 15.84 26.79 -38.79
C VAL A 232 14.94 26.32 -37.65
N GLU A 233 13.63 26.51 -37.74
CA GLU A 233 12.70 26.05 -36.69
C GLU A 233 12.34 24.56 -36.84
N GLY A 234 12.22 24.04 -38.07
CA GLY A 234 11.89 22.64 -38.33
C GLY A 234 13.07 21.66 -38.19
N SER A 235 14.32 22.10 -38.40
CA SER A 235 15.49 21.21 -38.30
C SER A 235 15.81 20.71 -36.88
N PRO A 236 15.64 21.50 -35.80
CA PRO A 236 15.68 20.99 -34.42
C PRO A 236 14.71 19.83 -34.19
N SER A 237 13.51 19.84 -34.77
CA SER A 237 12.55 18.74 -34.66
C SER A 237 13.11 17.44 -35.23
N LEU A 238 13.87 17.46 -36.35
CA LEU A 238 14.53 16.27 -36.90
C LEU A 238 15.56 15.67 -35.94
N LEU A 239 16.38 16.53 -35.32
CA LEU A 239 17.35 16.09 -34.30
C LEU A 239 16.65 15.61 -33.04
N ALA A 240 15.56 16.26 -32.64
CA ALA A 240 14.78 15.89 -31.49
C ALA A 240 14.04 14.55 -31.70
N ALA A 241 13.74 14.14 -32.94
CA ALA A 241 13.22 12.80 -33.23
C ALA A 241 14.23 11.71 -32.87
N VAL A 242 15.52 11.96 -33.14
CA VAL A 242 16.62 11.08 -32.72
C VAL A 242 16.68 11.02 -31.20
N LEU A 243 16.52 12.17 -30.52
CA LEU A 243 16.45 12.20 -29.05
C LEU A 243 15.25 11.40 -28.52
N ALA A 244 14.07 11.54 -29.11
CA ALA A 244 12.88 10.78 -28.73
C ALA A 244 13.10 9.27 -28.90
N TRP A 245 13.73 8.83 -30.00
CA TRP A 245 14.00 7.42 -30.28
C TRP A 245 14.91 6.77 -29.22
N PHE A 246 15.93 7.50 -28.76
CA PHE A 246 16.93 6.96 -27.83
C PHE A 246 16.61 7.19 -26.34
N TYR A 247 15.98 8.32 -26.00
CA TYR A 247 15.81 8.76 -24.61
C TYR A 247 14.38 8.62 -24.07
N LEU A 248 13.35 8.48 -24.92
CA LEU A 248 11.99 8.25 -24.44
C LEU A 248 11.81 6.76 -24.06
N PRO A 249 11.38 6.46 -22.83
CA PRO A 249 11.09 5.09 -22.42
C PRO A 249 9.70 4.62 -22.90
N ASP A 250 9.56 3.33 -23.24
CA ASP A 250 8.26 2.73 -23.60
C ASP A 250 7.36 2.44 -22.42
N HIS A 251 7.98 2.00 -21.35
CA HIS A 251 7.34 1.76 -20.08
C HIS A 251 8.29 2.29 -19.03
N PRO A 252 7.81 2.74 -17.87
CA PRO A 252 8.73 3.29 -16.89
C PRO A 252 9.73 2.20 -16.39
N SER A 253 9.43 0.89 -16.55
CA SER A 253 10.36 -0.23 -16.32
C SER A 253 11.39 -0.50 -17.44
N SER A 254 11.24 0.13 -18.61
CA SER A 254 12.16 0.01 -19.75
C SER A 254 13.10 1.22 -19.89
N ALA A 255 13.05 2.16 -18.93
CA ALA A 255 13.83 3.39 -18.99
C ALA A 255 15.33 3.12 -18.84
N ARG A 256 16.11 3.38 -19.90
CA ARG A 256 17.57 3.15 -19.96
C ARG A 256 18.36 3.92 -18.91
N PHE A 257 17.77 5.02 -18.45
CA PHE A 257 18.40 5.96 -17.53
C PHE A 257 18.12 5.65 -16.06
N LEU A 258 17.29 4.64 -15.80
CA LEU A 258 17.05 4.04 -14.49
C LEU A 258 17.96 2.83 -14.33
N THR A 259 18.51 2.64 -13.13
CA THR A 259 19.23 1.41 -12.77
C THR A 259 18.26 0.22 -12.73
N GLU A 260 18.76 -1.03 -12.72
CA GLU A 260 17.88 -2.20 -12.64
C GLU A 260 17.02 -2.23 -11.36
N GLU A 261 17.56 -1.68 -10.26
CA GLU A 261 16.83 -1.46 -9.02
C GLU A 261 15.70 -0.43 -9.20
N GLU A 262 15.98 0.69 -9.87
CA GLU A 262 15.03 1.76 -10.19
C GLU A 262 13.96 1.37 -11.23
N LYS A 263 14.27 0.45 -12.15
CA LYS A 263 13.28 -0.13 -13.06
C LYS A 263 12.30 -1.02 -12.29
N GLU A 264 12.75 -1.56 -11.18
CA GLU A 264 11.94 -2.47 -10.40
C GLU A 264 10.91 -1.80 -9.51
N VAL A 265 11.34 -0.67 -8.93
CA VAL A 265 10.45 0.39 -8.45
C VAL A 265 9.30 0.60 -9.43
N THR A 266 9.64 0.67 -10.69
CA THR A 266 8.69 1.14 -11.66
C THR A 266 7.68 0.07 -12.10
N ARG A 267 8.06 -1.22 -12.05
CA ARG A 267 7.15 -2.36 -12.27
C ARG A 267 6.14 -2.47 -11.13
N ALA A 268 6.60 -2.40 -9.88
CA ALA A 268 5.73 -2.50 -8.72
C ALA A 268 4.80 -1.28 -8.53
N ARG A 269 5.16 -0.08 -9.06
CA ARG A 269 4.24 1.06 -9.16
C ARG A 269 3.12 0.86 -10.19
N SER A 270 3.40 0.15 -11.28
CA SER A 270 2.44 -0.10 -12.35
C SER A 270 1.38 -1.12 -11.90
N LEU A 271 1.81 -2.18 -11.21
CA LEU A 271 0.94 -3.18 -10.54
C LEU A 271 -0.06 -2.53 -9.58
N ARG A 272 0.39 -1.58 -8.76
CA ARG A 272 -0.47 -0.86 -7.80
C ARG A 272 -1.52 0.02 -8.48
N ARG A 273 -1.27 0.45 -9.71
CA ARG A 273 -2.14 1.38 -10.43
C ARG A 273 -3.25 0.67 -11.20
N SER A 274 -2.91 -0.33 -12.03
CA SER A 274 -3.87 -1.04 -12.89
C SER A 274 -4.28 -2.42 -12.38
N GLY A 275 -3.59 -2.95 -11.36
CA GLY A 275 -3.75 -4.34 -10.91
C GLY A 275 -2.92 -5.35 -11.70
N GLU A 276 -2.18 -4.92 -12.74
CA GLU A 276 -1.46 -5.78 -13.67
C GLU A 276 0.01 -5.33 -13.82
N SER A 277 0.94 -6.28 -13.98
CA SER A 277 2.38 -6.01 -14.11
C SER A 277 2.83 -5.51 -15.47
N GLU A 278 2.02 -5.74 -16.51
CA GLU A 278 2.35 -5.38 -17.87
C GLU A 278 1.17 -4.69 -18.56
N ARG A 279 1.49 -3.80 -19.49
CA ARG A 279 0.50 -3.07 -20.31
C ARG A 279 -0.31 -4.07 -21.14
N VAL A 280 -1.62 -4.15 -20.89
CA VAL A 280 -2.54 -4.91 -21.75
C VAL A 280 -2.58 -4.25 -23.13
N SER A 281 -2.01 -4.94 -24.12
CA SER A 281 -2.04 -4.52 -25.51
C SER A 281 -3.44 -4.77 -26.09
N GLY A 282 -4.12 -3.69 -26.51
CA GLY A 282 -5.44 -3.77 -27.15
C GLY A 282 -6.38 -2.64 -26.74
N ILE A 283 -7.37 -2.36 -27.60
CA ILE A 283 -8.43 -1.38 -27.36
C ILE A 283 -9.75 -2.15 -27.20
N ASP A 284 -10.45 -1.91 -26.10
CA ASP A 284 -11.81 -2.42 -25.95
C ASP A 284 -12.81 -1.47 -26.61
N TRP A 285 -13.26 -1.83 -27.81
CA TRP A 285 -14.20 -1.04 -28.61
C TRP A 285 -15.56 -0.82 -27.92
N ARG A 286 -15.97 -1.71 -27.01
CA ARG A 286 -17.24 -1.58 -26.28
C ARG A 286 -17.15 -0.48 -25.23
N GLU A 287 -16.02 -0.40 -24.52
CA GLU A 287 -15.76 0.66 -23.54
C GLU A 287 -15.64 2.04 -24.21
N LEU A 288 -15.06 2.09 -25.40
CA LEU A 288 -15.00 3.28 -26.24
C LEU A 288 -16.41 3.81 -26.54
N GLY A 289 -17.31 2.93 -27.01
CA GLY A 289 -18.70 3.27 -27.30
C GLY A 289 -19.46 3.81 -26.08
N GLN A 290 -19.17 3.30 -24.88
CA GLN A 290 -19.79 3.78 -23.65
C GLN A 290 -19.31 5.18 -23.23
N THR A 291 -18.06 5.53 -23.55
CA THR A 291 -17.51 6.86 -23.23
C THR A 291 -18.20 7.97 -24.04
N LEU A 292 -18.65 7.68 -25.26
CA LEU A 292 -19.41 8.62 -26.09
C LEU A 292 -20.75 9.03 -25.47
N LEU A 293 -21.30 8.20 -24.58
CA LEU A 293 -22.57 8.46 -23.89
C LEU A 293 -22.38 9.15 -22.52
N ASP A 294 -21.13 9.37 -22.08
CA ASP A 294 -20.84 9.97 -20.77
C ASP A 294 -20.84 11.50 -20.85
N ALA A 295 -21.82 12.12 -20.20
CA ALA A 295 -21.95 13.58 -20.10
C ALA A 295 -20.70 14.28 -19.51
N LYS A 296 -19.92 13.59 -18.66
CA LYS A 296 -18.69 14.15 -18.08
C LYS A 296 -17.62 14.40 -19.14
N ALA A 297 -17.46 13.46 -20.09
CA ALA A 297 -16.52 13.59 -21.19
C ALA A 297 -16.88 14.80 -22.06
N TRP A 298 -18.17 14.99 -22.36
CA TRP A 298 -18.67 16.14 -23.12
C TRP A 298 -18.49 17.47 -22.41
N LEU A 299 -18.79 17.55 -21.10
CA LEU A 299 -18.59 18.78 -20.32
C LEU A 299 -17.12 19.20 -20.33
N LEU A 300 -16.18 18.27 -20.13
CA LEU A 300 -14.75 18.53 -20.24
C LEU A 300 -14.33 18.94 -21.66
N ALA A 301 -14.91 18.33 -22.69
CA ALA A 301 -14.71 18.70 -24.09
C ALA A 301 -15.15 20.15 -24.37
N PHE A 302 -16.31 20.56 -23.87
CA PHE A 302 -16.79 21.94 -23.97
C PHE A 302 -15.96 22.94 -23.16
N MET A 303 -15.43 22.52 -22.01
CA MET A 303 -14.48 23.32 -21.26
C MET A 303 -13.18 23.55 -22.06
N TYR A 304 -12.64 22.49 -22.65
CA TYR A 304 -11.44 22.54 -23.49
C TYR A 304 -11.68 23.39 -24.75
N PHE A 305 -12.85 23.24 -25.41
CA PHE A 305 -13.30 24.09 -26.50
C PHE A 305 -13.31 25.56 -26.11
N SER A 306 -13.94 25.90 -24.98
CA SER A 306 -14.07 27.27 -24.49
C SER A 306 -12.72 27.92 -24.21
N CYS A 307 -11.79 27.17 -23.60
CA CYS A 307 -10.43 27.65 -23.41
C CYS A 307 -9.67 27.77 -24.73
N ASN A 308 -9.85 26.85 -25.69
CA ASN A 308 -9.16 26.88 -26.97
C ASN A 308 -9.64 28.00 -27.91
N VAL A 309 -10.90 28.41 -27.82
CA VAL A 309 -11.39 29.64 -28.50
C VAL A 309 -10.54 30.83 -28.05
N SER A 310 -10.40 31.01 -26.74
CA SER A 310 -9.61 32.10 -26.16
C SER A 310 -8.10 31.94 -26.37
N PHE A 311 -7.58 30.72 -26.28
CA PHE A 311 -6.16 30.41 -26.43
C PHE A 311 -5.69 30.61 -27.87
N SER A 312 -6.42 30.14 -28.87
CA SER A 312 -5.99 30.22 -30.28
C SER A 312 -5.90 31.66 -30.79
N SER A 313 -6.76 32.56 -30.28
CA SER A 313 -6.72 33.97 -30.66
C SER A 313 -5.56 34.74 -30.02
N LEU A 314 -5.22 34.46 -28.77
CA LEU A 314 -4.36 35.35 -27.99
C LEU A 314 -2.91 35.42 -28.55
N PRO A 315 -2.16 34.32 -28.76
CA PRO A 315 -0.80 34.37 -29.31
C PRO A 315 -0.73 34.92 -30.73
N VAL A 316 -1.75 34.68 -31.55
CA VAL A 316 -1.76 35.10 -32.95
C VAL A 316 -2.01 36.61 -33.07
N PHE A 317 -2.97 37.14 -32.32
CA PHE A 317 -3.38 38.55 -32.45
C PHE A 317 -2.73 39.48 -31.43
N LEU A 318 -2.06 38.96 -30.40
CA LEU A 318 -1.43 39.81 -29.37
C LEU A 318 -0.41 40.81 -29.94
N PRO A 319 0.49 40.45 -30.88
CA PRO A 319 1.40 41.42 -31.49
C PRO A 319 0.64 42.55 -32.20
N THR A 320 -0.40 42.22 -32.99
CA THR A 320 -1.26 43.21 -33.68
C THR A 320 -2.03 44.08 -32.70
N ILE A 321 -2.57 43.49 -31.62
CA ILE A 321 -3.28 44.21 -30.57
C ILE A 321 -2.36 45.22 -29.86
N LEU A 322 -1.07 44.90 -29.70
CA LEU A 322 -0.08 45.82 -29.13
C LEU A 322 0.36 46.89 -30.13
N GLU A 323 0.51 46.56 -31.41
CA GLU A 323 0.76 47.53 -32.46
C GLU A 323 -0.38 48.56 -32.57
N ASP A 324 -1.62 48.08 -32.52
CA ASP A 324 -2.85 48.90 -32.46
C ASP A 324 -2.99 49.70 -31.13
N MET A 325 -2.18 49.40 -30.10
CA MET A 325 -2.03 50.22 -28.90
C MET A 325 -1.00 51.36 -29.05
N GLY A 326 -0.33 51.45 -30.20
CA GLY A 326 0.66 52.48 -30.51
C GLY A 326 2.13 52.05 -30.31
N PHE A 327 2.40 50.76 -30.11
CA PHE A 327 3.78 50.24 -30.06
C PHE A 327 4.31 49.96 -31.47
N THR A 328 5.60 50.17 -31.70
CA THR A 328 6.24 49.76 -32.96
C THR A 328 6.20 48.22 -33.10
N SER A 329 6.17 47.70 -34.33
CA SER A 329 6.12 46.24 -34.58
C SER A 329 7.19 45.44 -33.80
N ILE A 330 8.41 46.00 -33.67
CA ILE A 330 9.50 45.40 -32.87
C ILE A 330 9.18 45.41 -31.36
N ASN A 331 8.73 46.55 -30.82
CA ASN A 331 8.39 46.65 -29.39
C ASN A 331 7.15 45.82 -29.05
N ALA A 332 6.17 45.75 -29.94
CA ALA A 332 4.96 44.94 -29.79
C ALA A 332 5.30 43.44 -29.67
N GLN A 333 6.22 42.93 -30.48
CA GLN A 333 6.70 41.55 -30.39
C GLN A 333 7.44 41.28 -29.08
N GLY A 334 8.26 42.22 -28.59
CA GLY A 334 8.96 42.08 -27.30
C GLY A 334 8.01 42.10 -26.10
N LEU A 335 6.96 42.92 -26.15
CA LEU A 335 5.97 43.07 -25.08
C LEU A 335 4.99 41.88 -24.98
N THR A 336 4.98 40.94 -25.93
CA THR A 336 4.21 39.69 -25.78
C THR A 336 4.87 38.70 -24.82
N ALA A 337 6.20 38.75 -24.67
CA ALA A 337 6.96 37.78 -23.91
C ALA A 337 6.64 37.76 -22.40
N PRO A 338 6.53 38.91 -21.69
CA PRO A 338 6.28 38.92 -20.25
C PRO A 338 4.93 38.31 -19.81
N PRO A 339 3.78 38.61 -20.45
CA PRO A 339 2.52 37.94 -20.13
C PRO A 339 2.58 36.41 -20.29
N PHE A 340 3.22 35.91 -21.34
CA PHE A 340 3.38 34.47 -21.55
C PHE A 340 4.32 33.83 -20.53
N PHE A 341 5.42 34.49 -20.16
CA PHE A 341 6.31 33.98 -19.12
C PHE A 341 5.63 33.93 -17.73
N ALA A 342 4.83 34.95 -17.39
CA ALA A 342 4.00 34.90 -16.18
C ALA A 342 3.01 33.71 -16.23
N SER A 343 2.39 33.49 -17.39
CA SER A 343 1.49 32.36 -17.62
C SER A 343 2.18 31.00 -17.47
N PHE A 344 3.43 30.85 -17.91
CA PHE A 344 4.26 29.67 -17.66
C PHE A 344 4.38 29.36 -16.17
N LEU A 345 4.75 30.34 -15.35
CA LEU A 345 4.90 30.16 -13.90
C LEU A 345 3.56 29.83 -13.21
N VAL A 346 2.49 30.55 -13.55
CA VAL A 346 1.16 30.32 -12.96
C VAL A 346 0.60 28.96 -13.38
N THR A 347 0.89 28.47 -14.59
CA THR A 347 0.47 27.14 -15.05
C THR A 347 1.06 26.04 -14.17
N ILE A 348 2.35 26.12 -13.83
CA ILE A 348 3.00 25.16 -12.94
C ILE A 348 2.47 25.31 -11.50
N ALA A 349 2.33 26.54 -11.01
CA ALA A 349 1.87 26.80 -9.65
C ALA A 349 0.43 26.31 -9.42
N THR A 350 -0.49 26.58 -10.34
CA THR A 350 -1.91 26.19 -10.22
C THR A 350 -2.10 24.68 -10.30
N THR A 351 -1.37 23.99 -11.18
CA THR A 351 -1.42 22.52 -11.25
C THR A 351 -0.82 21.87 -10.00
N TRP A 352 0.25 22.44 -9.44
CA TRP A 352 0.78 22.03 -8.13
C TRP A 352 -0.23 22.26 -6.99
N VAL A 353 -0.85 23.44 -6.93
CA VAL A 353 -1.88 23.75 -5.92
C VAL A 353 -3.07 22.81 -6.07
N ALA A 354 -3.55 22.58 -7.30
CA ALA A 354 -4.67 21.70 -7.58
C ALA A 354 -4.43 20.25 -7.13
N ASP A 355 -3.20 19.75 -7.28
CA ASP A 355 -2.77 18.44 -6.76
C ASP A 355 -2.72 18.42 -5.23
N ARG A 356 -2.35 19.51 -4.57
CA ARG A 356 -2.32 19.60 -3.10
C ARG A 356 -3.71 19.69 -2.48
N ILE A 357 -4.59 20.50 -3.05
CA ILE A 357 -5.93 20.76 -2.49
C ILE A 357 -6.98 19.73 -2.96
N GLN A 358 -6.68 18.94 -4.00
CA GLN A 358 -7.60 17.96 -4.60
C GLN A 358 -8.97 18.54 -5.01
N GLN A 359 -9.00 19.83 -5.37
CA GLN A 359 -10.20 20.59 -5.77
C GLN A 359 -9.97 21.27 -7.14
N ARG A 360 -9.67 20.48 -8.18
CA ARG A 360 -9.33 20.99 -9.53
C ARG A 360 -10.42 21.91 -10.11
N GLY A 361 -11.69 21.58 -9.90
CA GLY A 361 -12.82 22.39 -10.40
C GLY A 361 -12.82 23.83 -9.87
N LEU A 362 -12.39 24.05 -8.62
CA LEU A 362 -12.28 25.40 -8.06
C LEU A 362 -11.09 26.17 -8.65
N VAL A 363 -9.95 25.50 -8.84
CA VAL A 363 -8.77 26.11 -9.48
C VAL A 363 -9.10 26.55 -10.90
N ILE A 364 -9.76 25.70 -11.69
CA ILE A 364 -10.17 26.05 -13.06
C ILE A 364 -11.18 27.19 -13.06
N ALA A 365 -12.17 27.18 -12.17
CA ALA A 365 -13.15 28.25 -12.06
C ALA A 365 -12.50 29.61 -11.74
N CYS A 366 -11.57 29.63 -10.78
CA CYS A 366 -10.82 30.82 -10.41
C CYS A 366 -9.92 31.33 -11.55
N SER A 367 -9.11 30.45 -12.15
CA SER A 367 -8.25 30.82 -13.29
C SER A 367 -9.08 31.31 -14.48
N SER A 368 -10.22 30.68 -14.74
CA SER A 368 -11.10 31.09 -15.85
C SER A 368 -11.75 32.45 -15.60
N LEU A 369 -12.14 32.74 -14.36
CA LEU A 369 -12.67 34.04 -13.97
C LEU A 369 -11.61 35.15 -14.12
N VAL A 370 -10.37 34.88 -13.73
CA VAL A 370 -9.24 35.81 -13.95
C VAL A 370 -9.03 36.08 -15.44
N GLY A 371 -9.08 35.04 -16.27
CA GLY A 371 -8.98 35.19 -17.73
C GLY A 371 -10.16 35.97 -18.33
N ALA A 372 -11.38 35.73 -17.85
CA ALA A 372 -12.57 36.45 -18.28
C ALA A 372 -12.47 37.94 -17.97
N VAL A 373 -12.05 38.30 -16.76
CA VAL A 373 -11.78 39.70 -16.37
C VAL A 373 -10.72 40.32 -17.29
N GLY A 374 -9.65 39.59 -17.61
CA GLY A 374 -8.63 40.05 -18.54
C GLY A 374 -9.17 40.43 -19.93
N TYR A 375 -10.00 39.57 -20.52
CA TYR A 375 -10.64 39.86 -21.81
C TYR A 375 -11.68 40.99 -21.75
N VAL A 376 -12.42 41.12 -20.63
CA VAL A 376 -13.34 42.26 -20.42
C VAL A 376 -12.57 43.58 -20.38
N LEU A 377 -11.45 43.64 -19.66
CA LEU A 377 -10.61 44.85 -19.61
C LEU A 377 -10.07 45.21 -21.00
N LEU A 378 -9.67 44.20 -21.80
CA LEU A 378 -9.21 44.41 -23.17
C LEU A 378 -10.30 44.96 -24.09
N ALA A 379 -11.55 44.51 -23.92
CA ALA A 379 -12.69 44.93 -24.74
C ALA A 379 -13.27 46.30 -24.34
N ALA A 380 -13.35 46.58 -23.03
CA ALA A 380 -14.06 47.76 -22.51
C ALA A 380 -13.17 49.00 -22.35
N CYS A 381 -11.88 48.82 -22.03
CA CYS A 381 -11.00 49.95 -21.70
C CYS A 381 -10.28 50.52 -22.94
N SER A 382 -9.95 51.82 -22.90
CA SER A 382 -9.15 52.51 -23.94
C SER A 382 -7.70 52.76 -23.52
N SER A 383 -7.41 52.83 -22.22
CA SER A 383 -6.06 53.08 -21.71
C SER A 383 -5.10 51.92 -21.99
N VAL A 384 -3.93 52.23 -22.56
CA VAL A 384 -2.88 51.26 -22.91
C VAL A 384 -2.45 50.43 -21.70
N GLY A 385 -2.26 51.06 -20.53
CA GLY A 385 -1.84 50.35 -19.32
C GLY A 385 -2.86 49.33 -18.81
N VAL A 386 -4.15 49.68 -18.84
CA VAL A 386 -5.24 48.78 -18.41
C VAL A 386 -5.43 47.64 -19.40
N ARG A 387 -5.31 47.92 -20.70
CA ARG A 387 -5.36 46.88 -21.74
C ARG A 387 -4.17 45.92 -21.61
N TYR A 388 -2.97 46.41 -21.35
CA TYR A 388 -1.80 45.56 -21.13
C TYR A 388 -1.92 44.70 -19.87
N LEU A 389 -2.49 45.22 -18.77
CA LEU A 389 -2.86 44.41 -17.60
C LEU A 389 -3.90 43.34 -17.97
N GLY A 390 -4.86 43.67 -18.82
CA GLY A 390 -5.84 42.72 -19.37
C GLY A 390 -5.19 41.55 -20.11
N VAL A 391 -4.09 41.79 -20.86
CA VAL A 391 -3.29 40.73 -21.49
C VAL A 391 -2.69 39.78 -20.46
N PHE A 392 -2.10 40.31 -19.37
CA PHE A 392 -1.55 39.48 -18.29
C PHE A 392 -2.62 38.58 -17.68
N LEU A 393 -3.78 39.16 -17.32
CA LEU A 393 -4.88 38.41 -16.71
C LEU A 393 -5.46 37.36 -17.66
N ALA A 394 -5.60 37.69 -18.95
CA ALA A 394 -6.04 36.75 -19.99
C ALA A 394 -5.05 35.57 -20.10
N ALA A 395 -3.74 35.85 -20.16
CA ALA A 395 -2.70 34.82 -20.28
C ALA A 395 -2.66 33.91 -19.03
N ILE A 396 -2.58 34.47 -17.82
CA ILE A 396 -2.54 33.68 -16.57
C ILE A 396 -3.89 33.03 -16.21
N GLY A 397 -4.96 33.34 -16.93
CA GLY A 397 -6.25 32.67 -16.78
C GLY A 397 -6.42 31.49 -17.72
N VAL A 398 -6.11 31.68 -19.01
CA VAL A 398 -6.39 30.71 -20.07
C VAL A 398 -5.48 29.48 -19.97
N PHE A 399 -4.15 29.66 -19.98
CA PHE A 399 -3.24 28.50 -20.01
C PHE A 399 -3.31 27.62 -18.76
N PRO A 400 -3.39 28.18 -17.53
CA PRO A 400 -3.58 27.38 -16.33
C PRO A 400 -4.89 26.58 -16.32
N SER A 401 -5.96 27.13 -16.94
CA SER A 401 -7.24 26.44 -17.06
C SER A 401 -7.09 25.20 -17.94
N ILE A 402 -6.44 25.32 -19.11
CA ILE A 402 -6.16 24.21 -20.02
C ILE A 402 -5.31 23.13 -19.33
N ALA A 403 -4.28 23.55 -18.58
CA ALA A 403 -3.38 22.64 -17.87
C ALA A 403 -4.07 21.79 -16.80
N ASN A 404 -5.14 22.31 -16.19
CA ASN A 404 -5.90 21.60 -15.17
C ASN A 404 -7.05 20.75 -15.76
N ILE A 405 -7.56 21.08 -16.95
CA ILE A 405 -8.62 20.29 -17.64
C ILE A 405 -8.10 18.92 -18.10
N LEU A 406 -6.88 18.88 -18.64
CA LEU A 406 -6.24 17.64 -19.14
C LEU A 406 -6.17 16.53 -18.06
N PRO A 407 -5.54 16.75 -16.89
CA PRO A 407 -5.50 15.74 -15.83
C PRO A 407 -6.88 15.48 -15.20
N TRP A 408 -7.81 16.45 -15.22
CA TRP A 408 -9.17 16.22 -14.73
C TRP A 408 -9.93 15.23 -15.62
N THR A 409 -9.68 15.26 -16.93
CA THR A 409 -10.23 14.30 -17.89
C THR A 409 -9.70 12.88 -17.66
N LEU A 410 -8.39 12.75 -17.47
CA LEU A 410 -7.74 11.45 -17.22
C LEU A 410 -8.11 10.84 -15.86
N ASN A 411 -8.29 11.69 -14.84
CA ASN A 411 -8.61 11.25 -13.48
C ASN A 411 -10.08 10.81 -13.34
N ASN A 412 -10.99 11.39 -14.11
CA ASN A 412 -12.41 11.09 -14.02
C ASN A 412 -12.83 9.91 -14.89
N GLN A 413 -11.92 9.31 -15.66
CA GLN A 413 -12.16 8.12 -16.49
C GLN A 413 -11.49 6.90 -15.86
N GLY A 414 -12.27 5.82 -15.73
CA GLY A 414 -11.94 4.67 -14.89
C GLY A 414 -11.52 3.40 -15.64
N SER A 415 -11.02 3.50 -16.86
CA SER A 415 -10.25 2.42 -17.50
C SER A 415 -9.31 3.02 -18.55
N ASP A 416 -8.23 2.34 -18.88
CA ASP A 416 -7.22 2.85 -19.81
C ASP A 416 -7.77 3.10 -21.22
N SER A 417 -8.73 2.30 -21.67
CA SER A 417 -9.43 2.49 -22.96
C SER A 417 -10.38 3.70 -22.91
N ARG A 418 -11.13 3.89 -21.80
CA ARG A 418 -12.01 5.07 -21.63
C ARG A 418 -11.24 6.36 -21.41
N ARG A 419 -10.07 6.32 -20.79
CA ARG A 419 -9.16 7.48 -20.70
C ARG A 419 -8.65 7.92 -22.06
N GLY A 420 -8.25 6.95 -22.88
CA GLY A 420 -7.86 7.19 -24.26
C GLY A 420 -9.02 7.82 -25.04
N MET A 421 -10.21 7.23 -24.97
CA MET A 421 -11.40 7.76 -25.64
C MET A 421 -11.83 9.13 -25.09
N GLY A 422 -11.73 9.34 -23.78
CA GLY A 422 -12.03 10.62 -23.14
C GLY A 422 -11.10 11.73 -23.61
N ILE A 423 -9.81 11.44 -23.78
CA ILE A 423 -8.86 12.35 -24.42
C ILE A 423 -9.20 12.58 -25.90
N VAL A 424 -9.59 11.55 -26.66
CA VAL A 424 -10.00 11.73 -28.05
C VAL A 424 -11.23 12.64 -28.14
N ILE A 425 -12.27 12.43 -27.33
CA ILE A 425 -13.46 13.30 -27.31
C ILE A 425 -13.10 14.73 -26.90
N LEU A 426 -12.29 14.87 -25.84
CA LEU A 426 -11.80 16.17 -25.35
C LEU A 426 -11.15 16.96 -26.48
N ASN A 427 -10.30 16.31 -27.28
CA ASN A 427 -9.54 16.97 -28.32
C ASN A 427 -10.33 17.14 -29.61
N VAL A 428 -11.08 16.15 -30.10
CA VAL A 428 -11.91 16.33 -31.31
C VAL A 428 -12.85 17.53 -31.15
N ILE A 429 -13.51 17.64 -29.99
CA ILE A 429 -14.42 18.76 -29.73
C ILE A 429 -13.64 20.02 -29.37
N GLY A 430 -12.62 19.95 -28.50
CA GLY A 430 -11.94 21.16 -28.07
C GLY A 430 -11.01 21.77 -29.12
N GLN A 431 -10.47 20.98 -30.06
CA GLN A 431 -9.72 21.46 -31.23
C GLN A 431 -10.64 22.01 -32.33
N CYS A 432 -11.97 21.95 -32.14
CA CYS A 432 -12.87 22.80 -32.90
C CYS A 432 -12.86 24.26 -32.41
N GLY A 433 -12.34 24.52 -31.20
CA GLY A 433 -12.23 25.87 -30.61
C GLY A 433 -11.41 26.83 -31.47
N PRO A 434 -10.22 26.44 -31.98
CA PRO A 434 -9.43 27.23 -32.90
C PRO A 434 -10.13 27.59 -34.22
N PHE A 435 -11.07 26.78 -34.74
CA PHE A 435 -11.85 27.19 -35.91
C PHE A 435 -12.68 28.44 -35.63
N LEU A 436 -13.23 28.56 -34.43
CA LEU A 436 -13.95 29.75 -34.02
C LEU A 436 -12.97 30.86 -33.63
N GLY A 437 -12.00 30.57 -32.75
CA GLY A 437 -11.07 31.55 -32.17
C GLY A 437 -10.21 32.28 -33.21
N THR A 438 -9.80 31.63 -34.30
CA THR A 438 -9.03 32.27 -35.37
C THR A 438 -9.86 33.13 -36.32
N ASN A 439 -11.18 32.93 -36.36
CA ASN A 439 -12.09 33.65 -37.26
C ASN A 439 -12.87 34.79 -36.57
N VAL A 440 -12.75 34.97 -35.25
CA VAL A 440 -13.47 36.01 -34.49
C VAL A 440 -12.76 37.38 -34.41
N PHE A 441 -11.64 37.54 -35.11
CA PHE A 441 -10.86 38.79 -35.20
C PHE A 441 -10.73 39.27 -36.66
N PRO A 442 -11.83 39.67 -37.33
CA PRO A 442 -11.75 40.19 -38.68
C PRO A 442 -11.04 41.55 -38.71
N SER A 443 -10.31 41.85 -39.78
CA SER A 443 -9.61 43.14 -39.97
C SER A 443 -10.56 44.34 -39.94
N GLY A 444 -11.86 44.15 -40.21
CA GLY A 444 -12.87 45.20 -40.12
C GLY A 444 -13.18 45.68 -38.69
N ASP A 445 -12.81 44.90 -37.66
CA ASP A 445 -13.01 45.26 -36.24
C ASP A 445 -11.77 45.93 -35.61
N ALA A 446 -10.70 46.13 -36.41
CA ALA A 446 -9.52 46.89 -35.99
C ALA A 446 -9.88 48.35 -35.66
N PRO A 447 -9.17 49.03 -34.74
CA PRO A 447 -8.01 48.58 -33.94
C PRO A 447 -8.40 47.98 -32.56
N ARG A 448 -9.70 47.83 -32.27
CA ARG A 448 -10.16 47.46 -30.91
C ARG A 448 -10.60 46.00 -30.78
N TYR A 449 -10.97 45.34 -31.88
CA TYR A 449 -11.41 43.94 -31.93
C TYR A 449 -12.40 43.56 -30.81
N THR A 450 -13.30 44.48 -30.46
CA THR A 450 -14.18 44.37 -29.28
C THR A 450 -15.07 43.14 -29.37
N ARG A 451 -15.53 42.78 -30.57
CA ARG A 451 -16.31 41.57 -30.83
C ARG A 451 -15.54 40.30 -30.47
N GLY A 452 -14.33 40.13 -31.00
CA GLY A 452 -13.49 38.96 -30.73
C GLY A 452 -13.13 38.82 -29.25
N LEU A 453 -12.75 39.93 -28.60
CA LEU A 453 -12.40 39.96 -27.18
C LEU A 453 -13.61 39.67 -26.27
N SER A 454 -14.80 40.18 -26.63
CA SER A 454 -16.04 39.90 -25.90
C SER A 454 -16.47 38.43 -26.03
N ILE A 455 -16.26 37.84 -27.21
CA ILE A 455 -16.49 36.40 -27.43
C ILE A 455 -15.55 35.57 -26.54
N CYS A 456 -14.26 35.90 -26.50
CA CYS A 456 -13.30 35.21 -25.62
C CYS A 456 -13.68 35.38 -24.13
N ALA A 457 -14.08 36.59 -23.69
CA ALA A 457 -14.57 36.80 -22.33
C ALA A 457 -15.78 35.93 -22.00
N ALA A 458 -16.77 35.87 -22.91
CA ALA A 458 -17.96 35.05 -22.74
C ALA A 458 -17.63 33.56 -22.62
N PHE A 459 -16.72 33.03 -23.45
CA PHE A 459 -16.29 31.64 -23.35
C PHE A 459 -15.49 31.36 -22.07
N MET A 460 -14.73 32.32 -21.54
CA MET A 460 -14.06 32.16 -20.25
C MET A 460 -15.05 32.14 -19.07
N PHE A 461 -16.09 32.99 -19.08
CA PHE A 461 -17.17 32.90 -18.10
C PHE A 461 -17.97 31.60 -18.24
N PHE A 462 -18.24 31.18 -19.47
CA PHE A 462 -18.89 29.91 -19.75
C PHE A 462 -18.07 28.74 -19.21
N ASN A 463 -16.74 28.76 -19.36
CA ASN A 463 -15.85 27.77 -18.78
C ASN A 463 -15.90 27.75 -17.24
N THR A 464 -16.01 28.92 -16.59
CA THR A 464 -16.22 29.00 -15.13
C THR A 464 -17.53 28.31 -14.73
N ILE A 465 -18.63 28.58 -15.45
CA ILE A 465 -19.92 27.93 -15.20
C ILE A 465 -19.82 26.42 -15.41
N LEU A 466 -19.25 25.97 -16.53
CA LEU A 466 -19.04 24.55 -16.82
C LEU A 466 -18.18 23.85 -15.75
N ALA A 467 -17.10 24.50 -15.28
CA ALA A 467 -16.25 23.96 -14.22
C ALA A 467 -17.02 23.78 -12.90
N LEU A 468 -17.85 24.76 -12.52
CA LEU A 468 -18.70 24.67 -11.34
C LEU A 468 -19.83 23.65 -11.53
N CYS A 469 -20.46 23.58 -12.70
CA CYS A 469 -21.47 22.60 -13.05
C CYS A 469 -20.93 21.18 -13.01
N LEU A 470 -19.78 20.91 -13.63
CA LEU A 470 -19.13 19.60 -13.59
C LEU A 470 -18.72 19.25 -12.15
N ARG A 471 -18.21 20.22 -11.37
CA ARG A 471 -17.92 20.00 -9.95
C ARG A 471 -19.19 19.62 -9.17
N MET A 472 -20.31 20.31 -9.39
CA MET A 472 -21.58 20.01 -8.74
C MET A 472 -22.15 18.67 -9.19
N LEU A 473 -22.06 18.34 -10.48
CA LEU A 473 -22.46 17.05 -11.05
C LEU A 473 -21.63 15.92 -10.45
N LEU A 474 -20.31 16.06 -10.38
CA LEU A 474 -19.44 15.07 -9.76
C LEU A 474 -19.67 14.97 -8.25
N ALA A 475 -19.94 16.08 -7.56
CA ALA A 475 -20.30 16.05 -6.14
C ALA A 475 -21.64 15.35 -5.92
N TRP A 476 -22.61 15.56 -6.81
CA TRP A 476 -23.92 14.91 -6.79
C TRP A 476 -23.83 13.43 -7.17
N GLU A 477 -23.08 13.06 -8.21
CA GLU A 477 -22.81 11.67 -8.59
C GLU A 477 -22.07 10.95 -7.47
N ASN A 478 -21.07 11.57 -6.85
CA ASN A 478 -20.41 11.02 -5.66
C ASN A 478 -21.40 10.81 -4.51
N ARG A 479 -22.28 11.77 -4.21
CA ARG A 479 -23.35 11.60 -3.20
C ARG A 479 -24.34 10.49 -3.57
N ARG A 480 -24.67 10.33 -4.86
CA ARG A 480 -25.56 9.27 -5.36
C ARG A 480 -24.88 7.91 -5.32
N LEU A 481 -23.57 7.85 -5.57
CA LEU A 481 -22.75 6.66 -5.39
C LEU A 481 -22.63 6.32 -3.91
N ASP A 482 -22.43 7.32 -3.04
CA ASP A 482 -22.44 7.16 -1.57
C ASP A 482 -23.81 6.64 -1.08
N GLN A 483 -24.92 7.04 -1.72
CA GLN A 483 -26.27 6.52 -1.43
C GLN A 483 -26.54 5.11 -2.00
N ARG A 484 -25.93 4.76 -3.14
CA ARG A 484 -26.21 3.51 -3.87
C ARG A 484 -25.28 2.36 -3.49
N TYR A 485 -24.05 2.68 -3.11
CA TYR A 485 -22.98 1.71 -2.82
C TYR A 485 -22.44 1.85 -1.38
N GLY A 486 -22.98 2.76 -0.58
CA GLY A 486 -22.43 3.13 0.73
C GLY A 486 -21.32 4.17 0.60
N THR A 487 -21.05 4.91 1.67
CA THR A 487 -19.90 5.83 1.68
C THR A 487 -18.63 5.01 1.49
N VAL A 488 -17.58 5.60 0.95
CA VAL A 488 -16.39 4.78 0.63
C VAL A 488 -15.61 4.27 1.87
N ALA A 489 -16.09 4.60 3.07
CA ALA A 489 -15.72 3.95 4.33
C ALA A 489 -16.37 2.56 4.53
N GLU A 490 -17.52 2.27 3.90
CA GLU A 490 -18.29 1.02 4.03
C GLU A 490 -17.86 -0.05 3.02
N TRP A 491 -17.51 0.33 1.79
CA TRP A 491 -16.97 -0.61 0.79
C TRP A 491 -15.57 -1.15 1.16
N GLY A 492 -14.77 -0.39 1.92
CA GLY A 492 -13.53 -0.90 2.52
C GLY A 492 -13.74 -1.91 3.67
N ALA A 493 -14.97 -2.05 4.17
CA ALA A 493 -15.32 -3.00 5.24
C ALA A 493 -16.00 -4.29 4.71
N GLY A 494 -16.22 -4.44 3.39
CA GLY A 494 -17.14 -5.45 2.84
C GLY A 494 -16.66 -6.44 1.78
N ALA A 495 -15.46 -6.35 1.19
CA ALA A 495 -15.03 -7.35 0.19
C ALA A 495 -13.60 -7.86 0.41
N LYS A 496 -13.50 -9.06 0.99
CA LYS A 496 -12.56 -10.14 0.60
C LYS A 496 -13.18 -10.84 -0.63
N ASP A 497 -12.51 -11.36 -1.67
CA ASP A 497 -11.15 -11.88 -1.88
C ASP A 497 -10.75 -11.76 -3.39
N ASP A 498 -9.45 -11.89 -3.68
CA ASP A 498 -8.87 -12.49 -4.91
C ASP A 498 -8.91 -11.85 -6.31
N THR A 499 -9.32 -10.60 -6.52
CA THR A 499 -9.15 -9.96 -7.86
C THR A 499 -8.46 -8.61 -7.78
N ALA A 500 -7.38 -8.45 -8.53
CA ALA A 500 -6.65 -7.20 -8.70
C ALA A 500 -7.58 -6.10 -9.25
N VAL A 501 -7.93 -5.12 -8.43
CA VAL A 501 -8.66 -3.92 -8.89
C VAL A 501 -7.76 -2.72 -8.66
N GLY A 502 -7.11 -2.24 -9.73
CA GLY A 502 -6.28 -1.05 -9.70
C GLY A 502 -7.03 0.18 -9.15
N GLU A 503 -6.30 1.10 -8.51
CA GLU A 503 -6.81 2.40 -7.99
C GLU A 503 -7.62 3.21 -9.03
N GLU A 504 -7.52 2.81 -10.30
CA GLU A 504 -8.04 3.52 -11.44
C GLU A 504 -9.28 2.90 -12.08
N ASN A 505 -9.72 1.71 -11.66
CA ASN A 505 -10.92 1.10 -12.24
C ASN A 505 -12.21 1.62 -11.57
N TYR A 506 -13.24 1.98 -12.36
CA TYR A 506 -14.53 2.39 -11.80
C TYR A 506 -15.08 1.27 -10.91
N GLY A 507 -15.21 1.55 -9.61
CA GLY A 507 -15.54 0.54 -8.63
C GLY A 507 -15.33 1.06 -7.21
N ALA A 508 -15.03 0.15 -6.28
CA ALA A 508 -15.49 0.26 -4.92
C ALA A 508 -14.66 1.00 -3.87
N GLY A 509 -13.41 1.33 -4.15
CA GLY A 509 -12.39 1.48 -3.11
C GLY A 509 -11.82 2.87 -2.82
N PHE A 510 -12.50 3.98 -3.09
CA PHE A 510 -11.91 5.34 -2.94
C PHE A 510 -12.40 6.24 -1.75
N ARG A 511 -11.85 6.27 -0.48
CA ARG A 511 -11.81 7.42 0.52
C ARG A 511 -10.89 7.19 1.79
N TYR A 512 -10.76 8.22 2.69
CA TYR A 512 -9.79 8.48 3.81
C TYR A 512 -10.24 8.16 5.29
N VAL A 513 -9.32 8.06 6.30
CA VAL A 513 -9.56 7.46 7.68
C VAL A 513 -9.04 8.26 8.92
N PHE A 514 -9.81 8.28 10.05
CA PHE A 514 -9.46 8.78 11.42
C PHE A 514 -9.64 7.73 12.56
N ASN A 515 -9.29 8.08 13.82
CA ASN A 515 -9.64 7.30 15.04
C ASN A 515 -11.15 7.01 15.04
N GLY A 516 -11.59 5.91 15.65
CA GLY A 516 -12.95 5.46 15.39
C GLY A 516 -13.63 4.74 16.54
N ILE A 517 -14.95 4.90 16.61
CA ILE A 517 -15.85 4.14 17.48
C ILE A 517 -15.86 2.70 16.96
N ARG A 518 -15.67 1.73 17.86
CA ARG A 518 -15.55 0.31 17.50
C ARG A 518 -16.77 -0.45 17.97
N PHE A 519 -17.24 -1.34 17.13
CA PHE A 519 -18.37 -2.22 17.37
C PHE A 519 -17.92 -3.68 17.25
N SER A 520 -18.43 -4.55 18.11
CA SER A 520 -18.16 -6.00 18.03
C SER A 520 -19.27 -6.79 18.69
N ILE A 521 -19.60 -7.93 18.09
CA ILE A 521 -20.47 -8.97 18.67
C ILE A 521 -19.58 -10.18 18.91
N THR A 522 -19.60 -10.70 20.14
CA THR A 522 -18.76 -11.81 20.59
C THR A 522 -19.65 -12.92 21.11
N ASP A 523 -19.42 -14.14 20.67
CA ASP A 523 -20.13 -15.32 21.16
C ASP A 523 -19.44 -15.85 22.43
N LEU A 524 -20.21 -15.97 23.52
CA LEU A 524 -19.75 -16.47 24.82
C LEU A 524 -20.36 -17.83 25.16
N SER A 525 -20.92 -18.54 24.17
CA SER A 525 -21.49 -19.87 24.37
C SER A 525 -20.41 -20.95 24.55
N PRO A 526 -20.62 -21.95 25.44
CA PRO A 526 -19.76 -23.13 25.50
C PRO A 526 -19.84 -23.94 24.19
N PRO A 527 -18.77 -24.63 23.78
CA PRO A 527 -17.50 -24.81 24.49
C PRO A 527 -16.44 -23.73 24.22
N THR A 528 -16.68 -22.82 23.26
CA THR A 528 -15.66 -21.88 22.77
C THR A 528 -15.59 -20.56 23.54
N ALA A 529 -16.43 -20.34 24.55
CA ALA A 529 -16.49 -19.11 25.33
C ALA A 529 -15.12 -18.62 25.84
N ARG A 530 -14.22 -19.54 26.24
CA ARG A 530 -12.86 -19.21 26.71
C ARG A 530 -12.05 -18.38 25.71
N ILE A 531 -12.25 -18.61 24.41
CA ILE A 531 -11.52 -17.91 23.34
C ILE A 531 -12.28 -16.69 22.79
N MET A 532 -13.49 -16.41 23.31
CA MET A 532 -14.32 -15.26 22.98
C MET A 532 -14.36 -14.94 21.47
N PRO A 533 -14.86 -15.86 20.63
CA PRO A 533 -14.89 -15.69 19.19
C PRO A 533 -15.75 -14.48 18.80
N ILE A 534 -15.16 -13.57 18.03
CA ILE A 534 -15.85 -12.40 17.49
C ILE A 534 -16.60 -12.83 16.23
N VAL A 535 -17.93 -12.72 16.25
CA VAL A 535 -18.79 -13.09 15.11
C VAL A 535 -19.05 -11.90 14.18
N TYR A 536 -18.97 -10.68 14.70
CA TYR A 536 -19.07 -9.46 13.91
C TYR A 536 -18.19 -8.36 14.49
N GLN A 537 -17.57 -7.55 13.64
CA GLN A 537 -16.83 -6.36 14.04
C GLN A 537 -16.98 -5.26 13.00
N SER A 538 -17.11 -4.02 13.46
CA SER A 538 -17.16 -2.84 12.60
C SER A 538 -16.52 -1.63 13.29
N ARG A 539 -16.25 -0.57 12.53
CA ARG A 539 -15.63 0.65 13.04
C ARG A 539 -16.13 1.87 12.27
N ALA A 540 -16.67 2.85 13.00
CA ALA A 540 -16.94 4.19 12.46
C ALA A 540 -15.66 5.03 12.53
N GLY A 541 -15.27 5.72 11.46
CA GLY A 541 -14.05 6.52 11.38
C GLY A 541 -14.08 7.87 12.13
N ILE A 542 -14.72 7.94 13.29
CA ILE A 542 -14.96 9.17 14.06
C ILE A 542 -14.02 9.29 15.26
N SER A 543 -13.16 10.32 15.27
CA SER A 543 -12.23 10.60 16.37
C SER A 543 -12.79 11.67 17.29
N LEU A 544 -13.42 11.24 18.40
CA LEU A 544 -13.97 12.17 19.39
C LEU A 544 -12.88 13.05 20.04
N TYR A 545 -11.65 12.55 20.14
CA TYR A 545 -10.54 13.33 20.69
C TYR A 545 -10.15 14.46 19.73
N ASP A 546 -9.91 14.16 18.44
CA ASP A 546 -9.46 15.15 17.47
C ASP A 546 -10.56 16.20 17.17
N ALA A 547 -11.84 15.78 17.19
CA ALA A 547 -12.98 16.67 16.99
C ALA A 547 -13.10 17.78 18.06
N GLN A 548 -12.51 17.59 19.25
CA GLN A 548 -12.50 18.57 20.33
C GLN A 548 -11.33 19.57 20.22
N PHE A 549 -10.45 19.43 19.22
CA PHE A 549 -9.32 20.33 19.01
C PHE A 549 -9.34 21.02 17.63
N SER A 550 -10.33 20.75 16.78
CA SER A 550 -10.36 21.24 15.39
C SER A 550 -10.90 22.66 15.19
N THR A 551 -11.33 23.37 16.25
CA THR A 551 -12.13 24.60 16.12
C THR A 551 -11.48 25.93 16.56
N THR A 552 -10.21 25.98 16.99
CA THR A 552 -9.62 27.26 17.46
C THR A 552 -8.23 27.55 16.89
N LYS A 553 -8.09 28.74 16.28
CA LYS A 553 -6.80 29.42 16.05
C LYS A 553 -6.13 29.67 17.41
N PHE A 554 -4.86 29.30 17.52
CA PHE A 554 -4.04 29.44 18.72
C PHE A 554 -4.04 30.90 19.25
N SER A 555 -4.57 31.07 20.46
CA SER A 555 -4.18 32.15 21.37
C SER A 555 -3.08 31.61 22.28
N SER A 556 -2.09 32.44 22.56
CA SER A 556 -0.87 32.14 23.32
C SER A 556 -1.14 31.98 24.81
N SER A 557 -1.19 30.74 25.31
CA SER A 557 -0.75 30.37 26.67
C SER A 557 -0.55 28.85 26.77
N THR A 558 0.21 28.44 27.77
CA THR A 558 0.80 27.11 28.02
C THR A 558 -0.20 25.94 27.85
N PRO A 559 0.16 24.85 27.12
CA PRO A 559 -0.80 23.84 26.63
C PRO A 559 -1.19 22.74 27.62
N GLN A 560 -0.68 22.76 28.85
CA GLN A 560 -1.00 21.72 29.83
C GLN A 560 -2.42 21.85 30.42
N ASP A 561 -3.05 23.04 30.26
CA ASP A 561 -4.38 23.38 30.82
C ASP A 561 -5.38 23.98 29.81
N SER A 562 -5.16 23.85 28.50
CA SER A 562 -6.13 24.36 27.52
C SER A 562 -7.45 23.53 27.56
N PRO A 563 -8.62 24.13 27.83
CA PRO A 563 -9.87 23.39 27.94
C PRO A 563 -10.25 22.75 26.61
N ARG A 564 -10.65 21.46 26.64
CA ARG A 564 -11.14 20.74 25.45
C ARG A 564 -12.38 21.46 24.90
N ASN A 565 -12.52 21.57 23.58
CA ASN A 565 -13.75 22.10 23.00
C ASN A 565 -14.90 21.09 23.14
N PRO A 566 -16.17 21.54 23.11
CA PRO A 566 -17.32 20.63 23.03
C PRO A 566 -17.27 19.78 21.76
N ILE A 567 -17.80 18.56 21.82
CA ILE A 567 -17.99 17.67 20.67
C ILE A 567 -18.98 18.34 19.69
N PRO A 568 -18.61 18.56 18.41
CA PRO A 568 -19.47 19.24 17.43
C PRO A 568 -20.79 18.52 17.15
N SER A 569 -21.86 19.26 16.89
CA SER A 569 -23.21 18.71 16.62
C SER A 569 -23.25 17.77 15.42
N GLU A 570 -22.47 18.03 14.38
CA GLU A 570 -22.36 17.18 13.20
C GLU A 570 -21.75 15.83 13.54
N ILE A 571 -20.75 15.82 14.44
CA ILE A 571 -20.12 14.59 14.93
C ILE A 571 -21.10 13.82 15.80
N ILE A 572 -21.87 14.50 16.65
CA ILE A 572 -22.93 13.87 17.44
C ILE A 572 -23.91 13.15 16.51
N SER A 573 -24.44 13.82 15.48
CA SER A 573 -25.37 13.20 14.50
C SER A 573 -24.79 11.95 13.86
N GLN A 574 -23.53 12.00 13.39
CA GLN A 574 -22.88 10.84 12.78
C GLN A 574 -22.74 9.66 13.75
N VAL A 575 -22.42 9.93 15.02
CA VAL A 575 -22.34 8.88 16.04
C VAL A 575 -23.70 8.24 16.28
N LEU A 576 -24.78 9.03 16.31
CA LEU A 576 -26.14 8.51 16.46
C LEU A 576 -26.53 7.60 15.29
N ASP A 577 -26.27 8.02 14.05
CA ASP A 577 -26.55 7.23 12.85
C ASP A 577 -25.82 5.88 12.87
N HIS A 578 -24.53 5.88 13.26
CA HIS A 578 -23.75 4.64 13.37
C HIS A 578 -24.26 3.72 14.48
N LEU A 579 -24.70 4.26 15.61
CA LEU A 579 -25.29 3.46 16.69
C LEU A 579 -26.65 2.89 16.29
N ALA A 580 -27.46 3.64 15.55
CA ALA A 580 -28.73 3.16 15.00
C ALA A 580 -28.51 2.01 13.99
N HIS A 581 -27.51 2.13 13.13
CA HIS A 581 -27.10 1.04 12.24
C HIS A 581 -26.64 -0.20 13.04
N PHE A 582 -25.78 -0.01 14.05
CA PHE A 582 -25.31 -1.11 14.88
C PHE A 582 -26.44 -1.80 15.66
N ARG A 583 -27.47 -1.06 16.09
CA ARG A 583 -28.67 -1.64 16.70
C ARG A 583 -29.39 -2.59 15.76
N THR A 584 -29.55 -2.19 14.49
CA THR A 584 -30.14 -3.03 13.45
C THR A 584 -29.31 -4.29 13.25
N THR A 585 -27.98 -4.16 13.17
CA THR A 585 -27.09 -5.31 13.07
C THR A 585 -27.20 -6.25 14.27
N CYS A 586 -27.26 -5.74 15.50
CA CYS A 586 -27.47 -6.56 16.69
C CYS A 586 -28.79 -7.35 16.61
N ALA A 587 -29.86 -6.74 16.11
CA ALA A 587 -31.14 -7.41 15.89
C ALA A 587 -31.03 -8.54 14.84
N ASP A 588 -30.31 -8.30 13.74
CA ASP A 588 -30.09 -9.32 12.69
C ASP A 588 -29.32 -10.54 13.22
N PHE A 589 -28.37 -10.33 14.15
CA PHE A 589 -27.65 -11.40 14.84
C PHE A 589 -28.41 -12.01 16.03
N GLY A 590 -29.62 -11.51 16.33
CA GLY A 590 -30.43 -11.99 17.45
C GLY A 590 -29.86 -11.66 18.83
N VAL A 591 -29.05 -10.60 18.97
CA VAL A 591 -28.47 -10.17 20.24
C VAL A 591 -29.56 -9.55 21.12
N PRO A 592 -29.81 -10.06 22.34
CA PRO A 592 -30.77 -9.43 23.26
C PRO A 592 -30.33 -8.02 23.66
N ASP A 593 -31.28 -7.08 23.78
CA ASP A 593 -30.99 -5.69 24.17
C ASP A 593 -30.26 -5.59 25.52
N SER A 594 -30.48 -6.54 26.45
CA SER A 594 -29.79 -6.62 27.75
C SER A 594 -28.28 -6.88 27.64
N ASN A 595 -27.84 -7.42 26.51
CA ASN A 595 -26.44 -7.81 26.26
C ASN A 595 -25.69 -6.78 25.41
N ILE A 596 -26.31 -5.63 25.10
CA ILE A 596 -25.68 -4.54 24.36
C ILE A 596 -25.12 -3.53 25.35
N HIS A 597 -23.81 -3.29 25.28
CA HIS A 597 -23.10 -2.40 26.20
C HIS A 597 -22.31 -1.34 25.43
N VAL A 598 -22.54 -0.06 25.78
CA VAL A 598 -21.81 1.08 25.21
C VAL A 598 -20.83 1.63 26.26
N LEU A 599 -19.54 1.54 25.97
CA LEU A 599 -18.47 2.00 26.86
C LEU A 599 -17.83 3.28 26.30
N ALA A 600 -17.55 4.25 27.17
CA ALA A 600 -16.88 5.50 26.82
C ALA A 600 -15.68 5.78 27.74
N THR A 601 -14.62 6.34 27.18
CA THR A 601 -13.34 6.58 27.86
C THR A 601 -12.99 8.07 27.91
N GLU A 602 -11.70 8.40 28.03
CA GLU A 602 -11.17 9.74 28.26
C GLU A 602 -11.75 10.84 27.36
N ALA A 603 -11.90 10.60 26.05
CA ALA A 603 -12.37 11.61 25.11
C ALA A 603 -13.80 12.09 25.42
N THR A 604 -14.69 11.18 25.83
CA THR A 604 -16.05 11.53 26.27
C THR A 604 -16.04 12.05 27.71
N ARG A 605 -15.17 11.51 28.58
CA ARG A 605 -15.10 11.87 30.01
C ARG A 605 -14.73 13.33 30.26
N THR A 606 -13.94 13.90 29.37
CA THR A 606 -13.34 15.24 29.52
C THR A 606 -13.97 16.29 28.61
N ALA A 607 -14.95 15.90 27.78
CA ALA A 607 -15.63 16.83 26.89
C ALA A 607 -16.57 17.76 27.69
N PRO A 608 -16.58 19.08 27.44
CA PRO A 608 -17.46 20.01 28.16
C PRO A 608 -18.95 19.70 28.01
N ASN A 609 -19.35 19.15 26.86
CA ASN A 609 -20.75 18.77 26.55
C ASN A 609 -20.99 17.25 26.70
N SER A 610 -20.24 16.55 27.55
CA SER A 610 -20.34 15.10 27.74
C SER A 610 -21.74 14.65 28.18
N GLU A 611 -22.39 15.39 29.08
CA GLU A 611 -23.74 15.05 29.55
C GLU A 611 -24.77 15.12 28.42
N ALA A 612 -24.76 16.22 27.67
CA ALA A 612 -25.64 16.41 26.51
C ALA A 612 -25.42 15.33 25.43
N PHE A 613 -24.15 14.98 25.16
CA PHE A 613 -23.80 13.95 24.20
C PHE A 613 -24.33 12.56 24.60
N ARG A 614 -24.17 12.17 25.87
CA ARG A 614 -24.70 10.89 26.40
C ARG A 614 -26.22 10.87 26.42
N ALA A 615 -26.86 11.99 26.79
CA ALA A 615 -28.31 12.13 26.75
C ALA A 615 -28.85 11.97 25.32
N ALA A 616 -28.18 12.51 24.32
CA ALA A 616 -28.55 12.34 22.91
C ALA A 616 -28.46 10.87 22.46
N ILE A 617 -27.41 10.14 22.87
CA ILE A 617 -27.29 8.70 22.58
C ILE A 617 -28.45 7.92 23.22
N ARG A 618 -28.74 8.18 24.50
CA ARG A 618 -29.85 7.51 25.21
C ARG A 618 -31.20 7.81 24.56
N ALA A 619 -31.45 9.05 24.19
CA ALA A 619 -32.70 9.46 23.54
C ALA A 619 -32.90 8.78 22.16
N HIS A 620 -31.82 8.61 21.39
CA HIS A 620 -31.90 8.07 20.03
C HIS A 620 -31.90 6.53 19.98
N THR A 621 -31.13 5.88 20.87
CA THR A 621 -30.90 4.42 20.83
C THR A 621 -31.61 3.66 21.94
N GLY A 622 -31.93 4.34 23.05
CA GLY A 622 -32.36 3.71 24.30
C GLY A 622 -31.20 3.16 25.15
N TRP A 623 -29.95 3.22 24.68
CA TRP A 623 -28.80 2.65 25.38
C TRP A 623 -28.12 3.63 26.33
N GLU A 624 -27.70 3.10 27.48
CA GLU A 624 -26.88 3.83 28.44
C GLU A 624 -25.40 3.79 28.07
N VAL A 625 -24.75 4.96 28.16
CA VAL A 625 -23.30 5.08 27.90
C VAL A 625 -22.56 5.01 29.23
N ARG A 626 -21.88 3.89 29.47
CA ARG A 626 -21.05 3.71 30.67
C ARG A 626 -19.72 4.42 30.50
N LEU A 627 -19.51 5.44 31.31
CA LEU A 627 -18.24 6.17 31.37
C LEU A 627 -17.29 5.43 32.31
N LEU A 628 -16.18 4.93 31.77
CA LEU A 628 -15.12 4.34 32.60
C LEU A 628 -14.29 5.46 33.22
N ASP A 629 -13.91 5.34 34.48
CA ASP A 629 -12.88 6.19 35.07
C ASP A 629 -11.47 5.74 34.63
N LYS A 630 -10.43 6.48 35.03
CA LYS A 630 -9.05 6.20 34.57
C LYS A 630 -8.50 4.86 35.10
N GLU A 631 -8.85 4.51 36.32
CA GLU A 631 -8.34 3.33 37.01
C GLU A 631 -9.06 2.07 36.53
N GLU A 632 -10.38 2.13 36.40
CA GLU A 632 -11.21 1.06 35.84
C GLU A 632 -10.83 0.79 34.38
N GLU A 633 -10.56 1.81 33.57
CA GLU A 633 -10.06 1.65 32.20
C GLU A 633 -8.75 0.86 32.15
N GLY A 634 -7.80 1.15 33.04
CA GLY A 634 -6.54 0.42 33.15
C GLY A 634 -6.70 -1.02 33.64
N ARG A 635 -7.54 -1.26 34.65
CA ARG A 635 -7.85 -2.61 35.16
C ARG A 635 -8.53 -3.48 34.10
N ILE A 636 -9.54 -2.93 33.41
CA ILE A 636 -10.24 -3.64 32.33
C ILE A 636 -9.28 -3.91 31.15
N GLY A 637 -8.40 -2.96 30.82
CA GLY A 637 -7.35 -3.16 29.82
C GLY A 637 -6.44 -4.36 30.16
N ALA A 638 -6.00 -4.47 31.43
CA ALA A 638 -5.21 -5.61 31.91
C ALA A 638 -5.98 -6.95 31.83
N LEU A 639 -7.28 -6.95 32.06
CA LEU A 639 -8.13 -8.13 31.87
C LEU A 639 -8.28 -8.51 30.38
N GLY A 640 -8.25 -7.52 29.49
CA GLY A 640 -8.15 -7.76 28.04
C GLY A 640 -6.87 -8.50 27.68
N ILE A 641 -5.74 -8.11 28.28
CA ILE A 641 -4.46 -8.85 28.17
C ILE A 641 -4.59 -10.26 28.73
N ALA A 642 -5.14 -10.43 29.93
CA ALA A 642 -5.34 -11.74 30.56
C ALA A 642 -6.17 -12.70 29.67
N SER A 643 -7.16 -12.16 28.95
CA SER A 643 -7.97 -12.95 28.03
C SER A 643 -7.22 -13.44 26.78
N SER A 644 -6.10 -12.80 26.43
CA SER A 644 -5.37 -12.97 25.16
C SER A 644 -4.28 -14.07 25.20
N SER A 645 -4.13 -14.78 26.32
CA SER A 645 -3.12 -15.82 26.51
C SER A 645 -3.64 -16.92 27.44
N ALA A 646 -3.03 -18.11 27.37
CA ALA A 646 -3.28 -19.20 28.31
C ALA A 646 -2.72 -18.90 29.70
N SER A 647 -1.58 -18.20 29.75
CA SER A 647 -0.88 -17.82 30.98
C SER A 647 -0.37 -16.37 30.85
N VAL A 648 -0.57 -15.58 31.89
CA VAL A 648 -0.09 -14.19 31.98
C VAL A 648 0.41 -13.94 33.39
N ALA A 649 1.68 -13.56 33.51
CA ALA A 649 2.30 -13.18 34.78
C ALA A 649 3.38 -12.11 34.52
N GLY A 650 3.09 -10.85 34.86
CA GLY A 650 4.02 -9.75 34.64
C GLY A 650 3.37 -8.37 34.65
N VAL A 651 4.04 -7.39 34.04
CA VAL A 651 3.55 -6.01 33.90
C VAL A 651 2.69 -5.89 32.65
N ALA A 652 1.58 -5.17 32.73
CA ALA A 652 0.66 -4.90 31.64
C ALA A 652 0.59 -3.40 31.33
N MET A 653 0.58 -3.06 30.05
CA MET A 653 0.41 -1.68 29.59
C MET A 653 -0.61 -1.57 28.44
N ASP A 654 -1.47 -0.57 28.49
CA ASP A 654 -2.38 -0.19 27.40
C ASP A 654 -2.03 1.19 26.88
N LEU A 655 -1.87 1.32 25.56
CA LEU A 655 -1.59 2.57 24.87
C LEU A 655 -2.80 3.02 24.05
N GLY A 656 -3.51 4.00 24.61
CA GLY A 656 -4.61 4.72 23.99
C GLY A 656 -4.15 5.88 23.09
N GLY A 657 -5.13 6.64 22.59
CA GLY A 657 -4.85 7.87 21.83
C GLY A 657 -4.47 9.04 22.71
N GLY A 658 -5.15 9.20 23.86
CA GLY A 658 -4.97 10.30 24.81
C GLY A 658 -4.09 9.94 26.02
N SER A 659 -4.19 8.70 26.52
CA SER A 659 -3.46 8.23 27.70
C SER A 659 -2.74 6.89 27.48
N THR A 660 -1.86 6.57 28.43
CA THR A 660 -1.21 5.27 28.59
C THR A 660 -1.40 4.79 30.01
N GLN A 661 -1.73 3.52 30.21
CA GLN A 661 -1.95 2.91 31.51
C GLN A 661 -0.90 1.82 31.80
N ILE A 662 -0.52 1.66 33.08
CA ILE A 662 0.37 0.60 33.56
C ILE A 662 -0.18 -0.06 34.84
N THR A 663 -0.09 -1.37 34.91
CA THR A 663 -0.33 -2.18 36.12
C THR A 663 0.44 -3.50 36.03
N TRP A 664 0.33 -4.38 37.03
CA TRP A 664 0.75 -5.78 36.89
C TRP A 664 -0.47 -6.69 36.84
N VAL A 665 -0.33 -7.85 36.20
CA VAL A 665 -1.40 -8.84 36.04
C VAL A 665 -0.85 -10.26 36.20
N VAL A 666 -1.57 -11.08 36.96
CA VAL A 666 -1.30 -12.52 37.13
C VAL A 666 -2.61 -13.27 36.94
N VAL A 667 -2.61 -14.27 36.06
CA VAL A 667 -3.70 -15.24 35.92
C VAL A 667 -3.32 -16.47 36.74
N GLU A 668 -4.11 -16.75 37.77
CA GLU A 668 -3.97 -17.92 38.63
C GLU A 668 -4.54 -19.18 37.95
N GLU A 669 -4.15 -20.36 38.41
CA GLU A 669 -4.59 -21.65 37.83
C GLU A 669 -6.12 -21.85 37.89
N ASP A 670 -6.79 -21.25 38.87
CA ASP A 670 -8.24 -21.29 39.03
C ASP A 670 -8.99 -20.31 38.10
N GLY A 671 -8.26 -19.59 37.24
CA GLY A 671 -8.79 -18.58 36.33
C GLY A 671 -9.07 -17.23 36.98
N ALA A 672 -8.71 -17.03 38.26
CA ALA A 672 -8.72 -15.72 38.88
C ALA A 672 -7.64 -14.83 38.28
N VAL A 673 -7.95 -13.55 38.11
CA VAL A 673 -6.98 -12.56 37.65
C VAL A 673 -6.73 -11.57 38.76
N ARG A 674 -5.45 -11.43 39.14
CA ARG A 674 -5.00 -10.45 40.11
C ARG A 674 -4.28 -9.31 39.42
N THR A 675 -4.54 -8.11 39.90
CA THR A 675 -3.85 -6.88 39.50
C THR A 675 -3.37 -6.14 40.75
N SER A 676 -2.60 -5.06 40.58
CA SER A 676 -2.13 -4.27 41.72
C SER A 676 -3.28 -3.77 42.60
N GLU A 677 -3.09 -3.87 43.92
CA GLU A 677 -4.01 -3.30 44.93
C GLU A 677 -4.05 -1.77 44.89
N ARG A 678 -3.02 -1.16 44.28
CA ARG A 678 -2.92 0.29 44.04
C ARG A 678 -3.60 0.72 42.74
N GLY A 679 -4.26 -0.21 42.04
CA GLY A 679 -4.96 0.04 40.79
C GLY A 679 -4.04 0.10 39.57
N ALA A 680 -4.45 0.90 38.59
CA ALA A 680 -3.67 1.18 37.40
C ALA A 680 -3.28 2.66 37.36
N PHE A 681 -2.01 2.93 37.10
CA PHE A 681 -1.53 4.31 36.92
C PHE A 681 -1.80 4.74 35.48
N SER A 682 -2.40 5.91 35.30
CA SER A 682 -2.72 6.48 33.99
C SER A 682 -1.94 7.77 33.76
N PHE A 683 -1.20 7.80 32.66
CA PHE A 683 -0.43 8.96 32.24
C PHE A 683 -1.06 9.63 31.03
N PRO A 684 -0.92 10.95 30.86
CA PRO A 684 -1.39 11.69 29.68
C PRO A 684 -0.48 11.49 28.45
N TYR A 685 0.10 10.30 28.28
CA TYR A 685 1.08 9.97 27.24
C TYR A 685 0.53 9.00 26.20
N GLY A 686 -0.70 9.20 25.74
CA GLY A 686 -1.26 8.42 24.64
C GLY A 686 -0.54 8.70 23.32
N ALA A 687 -0.68 7.82 22.33
CA ALA A 687 0.10 7.90 21.09
C ALA A 687 -0.10 9.22 20.30
N ALA A 688 -1.30 9.81 20.35
CA ALA A 688 -1.56 11.11 19.72
C ALA A 688 -1.18 12.29 20.63
N ALA A 689 -1.42 12.17 21.95
CA ALA A 689 -1.03 13.18 22.92
C ALA A 689 0.50 13.38 22.96
N LEU A 690 1.25 12.27 22.99
CA LEU A 690 2.71 12.27 23.01
C LEU A 690 3.32 12.81 21.71
N GLY A 691 2.67 12.58 20.56
CA GLY A 691 3.08 13.22 19.31
C GLY A 691 3.09 14.76 19.41
N ARG A 692 2.06 15.35 20.02
CA ARG A 692 1.98 16.80 20.23
C ARG A 692 3.00 17.31 21.25
N LEU A 693 3.20 16.57 22.35
CA LEU A 693 4.21 16.89 23.36
C LEU A 693 5.63 16.87 22.76
N LEU A 694 5.92 15.91 21.88
CA LEU A 694 7.20 15.84 21.18
C LEU A 694 7.40 17.02 20.23
N GLU A 695 6.39 17.45 19.47
CA GLU A 695 6.49 18.64 18.60
C GLU A 695 6.79 19.92 19.38
N GLU A 696 6.26 20.05 20.60
CA GLU A 696 6.57 21.18 21.47
C GLU A 696 7.98 21.08 22.09
N ALA A 697 8.37 19.89 22.55
CA ALA A 697 9.72 19.65 23.07
C ALA A 697 10.79 19.93 22.00
N HIS A 698 10.54 19.56 20.74
CA HIS A 698 11.43 19.88 19.61
C HIS A 698 11.57 21.40 19.40
N ARG A 699 10.51 22.19 19.62
CA ARG A 699 10.58 23.66 19.52
C ARG A 699 11.47 24.30 20.59
N LYS A 700 11.64 23.63 21.74
CA LYS A 700 12.54 24.04 22.83
C LYS A 700 13.97 23.53 22.65
N GLY A 701 14.28 22.83 21.55
CA GLY A 701 15.61 22.28 21.26
C GLY A 701 15.93 20.99 22.02
N SER A 702 17.20 20.57 21.98
CA SER A 702 17.66 19.31 22.60
C SER A 702 17.43 19.24 24.10
N GLY A 703 17.49 20.38 24.80
CA GLY A 703 17.18 20.49 26.23
C GLY A 703 15.73 20.12 26.56
N GLY A 704 14.77 20.52 25.70
CA GLY A 704 13.35 20.22 25.93
C GLY A 704 12.99 18.74 25.74
N LEU A 705 13.66 18.03 24.83
CA LEU A 705 13.49 16.58 24.66
C LEU A 705 14.07 15.79 25.83
N GLN A 706 15.24 16.21 26.33
CA GLN A 706 15.87 15.59 27.49
C GLN A 706 15.02 15.80 28.76
N GLU A 707 14.52 17.02 28.97
CA GLU A 707 13.63 17.35 30.10
C GLU A 707 12.35 16.50 30.05
N LEU A 708 11.72 16.35 28.88
CA LEU A 708 10.54 15.50 28.72
C LEU A 708 10.86 14.03 29.00
N ARG A 709 12.02 13.52 28.55
CA ARG A 709 12.46 12.13 28.79
C ARG A 709 12.69 11.88 30.27
N GLU A 710 13.39 12.79 30.95
CA GLU A 710 13.69 12.69 32.39
C GLU A 710 12.41 12.72 33.22
N LYS A 711 11.49 13.67 32.91
CA LYS A 711 10.18 13.74 33.54
C LYS A 711 9.40 12.44 33.40
N MET A 712 9.21 11.95 32.17
CA MET A 712 8.46 10.72 31.92
C MET A 712 9.13 9.51 32.58
N THR A 713 10.46 9.40 32.51
CA THR A 713 11.20 8.29 33.14
C THR A 713 11.04 8.30 34.66
N GLY A 714 11.06 9.48 35.29
CA GLY A 714 10.78 9.66 36.71
C GLY A 714 9.37 9.17 37.08
N GLU A 715 8.35 9.63 36.35
CA GLU A 715 6.95 9.25 36.56
C GLU A 715 6.71 7.74 36.39
N PHE A 716 7.26 7.10 35.34
CA PHE A 716 7.13 5.66 35.14
C PHE A 716 7.89 4.85 36.20
N ARG A 717 9.07 5.31 36.64
CA ARG A 717 9.86 4.64 37.68
C ARG A 717 9.23 4.77 39.06
N GLU A 718 8.58 5.89 39.34
CA GLU A 718 7.75 6.06 40.54
C GLU A 718 6.54 5.14 40.52
N ALA A 719 5.77 5.13 39.43
CA ALA A 719 4.63 4.22 39.29
C ALA A 719 5.03 2.75 39.38
N TYR A 720 6.16 2.33 38.80
CA TYR A 720 6.66 0.95 38.92
C TYR A 720 6.99 0.58 40.38
N ARG A 721 7.61 1.50 41.14
CA ARG A 721 7.87 1.31 42.58
C ARG A 721 6.57 1.22 43.37
N GLU A 722 5.61 2.09 43.10
CA GLU A 722 4.32 2.12 43.80
C GLU A 722 3.40 0.95 43.46
N LEU A 723 3.48 0.41 42.25
CA LEU A 723 2.71 -0.77 41.84
C LEU A 723 3.02 -2.00 42.70
N ALA A 724 4.14 -1.98 43.44
CA ALA A 724 4.61 -3.05 44.31
C ALA A 724 4.62 -4.40 43.57
N VAL A 725 5.26 -4.40 42.38
CA VAL A 725 5.32 -5.59 41.52
C VAL A 725 5.96 -6.75 42.30
N PRO A 726 5.33 -7.94 42.33
CA PRO A 726 5.91 -9.10 43.00
C PRO A 726 7.34 -9.39 42.52
N LYS A 727 8.22 -9.81 43.43
CA LYS A 727 9.60 -10.20 43.06
C LYS A 727 9.57 -11.29 41.99
N THR A 728 10.55 -11.32 41.09
CA THR A 728 10.63 -12.26 39.94
C THR A 728 10.55 -13.74 40.36
N SER A 729 10.98 -14.06 41.58
CA SER A 729 10.88 -15.39 42.20
C SER A 729 9.47 -15.78 42.67
N ALA A 730 8.55 -14.82 42.74
CA ALA A 730 7.17 -14.96 43.21
C ALA A 730 6.15 -15.01 42.06
N PHE A 731 6.56 -14.76 40.81
CA PHE A 731 5.68 -15.02 39.66
C PHE A 731 5.60 -16.53 39.39
N PRO A 732 4.40 -17.09 39.14
CA PRO A 732 4.24 -18.50 38.78
C PRO A 732 5.06 -18.82 37.52
N ARG A 733 5.94 -19.84 37.58
CA ARG A 733 6.70 -20.32 36.42
C ARG A 733 5.81 -21.23 35.57
N HIS A 734 4.94 -20.64 34.75
CA HIS A 734 3.89 -21.38 34.06
C HIS A 734 4.05 -21.37 32.54
N SER A 735 5.04 -22.13 32.07
CA SER A 735 5.09 -22.84 30.77
C SER A 735 6.54 -23.30 30.55
N GLY A 736 6.75 -24.58 30.22
CA GLY A 736 8.07 -25.23 30.09
C GLY A 736 9.03 -24.70 29.02
N THR A 737 8.82 -23.49 28.49
CA THR A 737 9.73 -22.80 27.57
C THR A 737 10.72 -21.88 28.29
N ASP A 738 10.49 -21.55 29.56
CA ASP A 738 11.30 -20.57 30.32
C ASP A 738 12.27 -21.27 31.31
N THR A 739 13.03 -22.27 30.85
CA THR A 739 14.01 -22.97 31.72
C THR A 739 15.32 -22.22 31.94
N ALA A 740 15.44 -20.93 31.60
CA ALA A 740 16.75 -20.25 31.70
C ALA A 740 16.79 -18.75 32.02
N THR A 741 15.69 -17.99 32.13
CA THR A 741 15.81 -16.53 32.37
C THR A 741 15.01 -16.05 33.58
N ALA A 742 15.73 -15.60 34.61
CA ALA A 742 15.19 -15.00 35.83
C ALA A 742 14.71 -13.55 35.56
N GLY A 743 13.66 -13.39 34.75
CA GLY A 743 13.23 -12.10 34.22
C GLY A 743 11.72 -11.86 34.23
N MET A 744 11.30 -10.59 34.19
CA MET A 744 9.89 -10.20 34.18
C MET A 744 9.35 -10.08 32.74
N ASN A 745 8.10 -10.50 32.50
CA ASN A 745 7.40 -10.30 31.23
C ASN A 745 6.65 -8.95 31.21
N LEU A 746 6.65 -8.28 30.05
CA LEU A 746 5.85 -7.10 29.77
C LEU A 746 4.80 -7.43 28.70
N TYR A 747 3.53 -7.21 29.00
CA TYR A 747 2.40 -7.44 28.11
C TYR A 747 1.85 -6.11 27.60
N LEU A 748 1.72 -5.99 26.28
CA LEU A 748 1.35 -4.74 25.63
C LEU A 748 0.05 -4.89 24.85
N CYS A 749 -0.88 -3.96 25.05
CA CYS A 749 -2.10 -3.84 24.26
C CYS A 749 -2.35 -2.40 23.80
N GLY A 750 -3.35 -2.19 22.95
CA GLY A 750 -3.65 -0.86 22.41
C GLY A 750 -3.08 -0.60 21.02
N GLY A 751 -3.58 0.47 20.39
CA GLY A 751 -3.40 0.71 18.96
C GLY A 751 -1.96 1.05 18.55
N GLY A 752 -1.25 1.80 19.40
CA GLY A 752 0.14 2.20 19.16
C GLY A 752 1.11 1.03 19.31
N PHE A 753 0.98 0.25 20.40
CA PHE A 753 1.84 -0.92 20.62
C PHE A 753 1.63 -2.03 19.59
N ARG A 754 0.39 -2.26 19.12
CA ARG A 754 0.18 -3.18 17.98
C ARG A 754 0.89 -2.70 16.71
N GLY A 755 0.90 -1.39 16.46
CA GLY A 755 1.67 -0.80 15.36
C GLY A 755 3.16 -1.12 15.50
N TRP A 756 3.71 -0.91 16.69
CA TRP A 756 5.10 -1.26 17.03
C TRP A 756 5.42 -2.74 16.81
N GLY A 757 4.58 -3.65 17.29
CA GLY A 757 4.81 -5.08 17.16
C GLY A 757 4.79 -5.58 15.71
N TYR A 758 3.93 -5.02 14.85
CA TYR A 758 3.96 -5.34 13.41
C TYR A 758 5.24 -4.83 12.72
N VAL A 759 5.79 -3.69 13.15
CA VAL A 759 7.09 -3.22 12.65
C VAL A 759 8.20 -4.18 13.07
N LEU A 760 8.19 -4.61 14.33
CA LEU A 760 9.16 -5.58 14.84
C LEU A 760 9.13 -6.92 14.07
N MET A 761 7.96 -7.41 13.67
CA MET A 761 7.86 -8.59 12.80
C MET A 761 8.55 -8.39 11.45
N LYS A 762 8.45 -7.19 10.87
CA LYS A 762 9.14 -6.84 9.62
C LYS A 762 10.65 -6.74 9.83
N THR A 763 11.09 -6.07 10.90
CA THR A 763 12.52 -6.01 11.27
C THR A 763 13.10 -7.41 11.50
N TYR A 764 12.34 -8.29 12.16
CA TYR A 764 12.72 -9.70 12.33
C TYR A 764 12.84 -10.43 10.99
N SER A 765 11.92 -10.17 10.06
CA SER A 765 11.94 -10.74 8.71
C SER A 765 13.22 -10.40 7.95
N GLN A 766 13.70 -9.15 8.10
CA GLN A 766 14.94 -8.68 7.48
C GLN A 766 16.17 -9.34 8.09
N LYS A 767 16.27 -9.38 9.44
CA LYS A 767 17.36 -10.08 10.15
C LYS A 767 17.50 -11.53 9.68
N GLN A 768 16.36 -12.18 9.41
CA GLN A 768 16.28 -13.60 8.98
C GLN A 768 16.26 -13.82 7.46
N HIS A 769 16.32 -12.76 6.66
CA HIS A 769 16.19 -12.79 5.19
C HIS A 769 14.97 -13.59 4.70
N ALA A 770 13.86 -13.57 5.44
CA ALA A 770 12.60 -14.22 5.07
C ALA A 770 11.40 -13.58 5.79
N PRO A 771 10.25 -13.43 5.13
CA PRO A 771 9.02 -12.96 5.76
C PRO A 771 8.64 -13.73 7.03
N TYR A 772 8.14 -13.00 8.03
CA TYR A 772 7.57 -13.58 9.23
C TYR A 772 6.25 -14.31 8.88
N PRO A 773 6.09 -15.61 9.21
CA PRO A 773 5.04 -16.47 8.64
C PRO A 773 3.66 -16.31 9.28
N ILE A 774 3.54 -15.64 10.43
CA ILE A 774 2.27 -15.53 11.17
C ILE A 774 1.81 -14.06 11.15
N PRO A 775 0.80 -13.70 10.33
CA PRO A 775 0.35 -12.33 10.16
C PRO A 775 -0.70 -11.92 11.22
N ILE A 776 -0.49 -12.32 12.46
CA ILE A 776 -1.38 -12.08 13.61
C ILE A 776 -0.54 -11.44 14.71
N ILE A 777 -1.00 -10.35 15.33
CA ILE A 777 -0.20 -9.67 16.37
C ILE A 777 -0.24 -10.41 17.72
N ASN A 778 -1.35 -11.10 18.00
CA ASN A 778 -1.53 -11.76 19.27
C ASN A 778 -0.56 -12.94 19.43
N GLY A 779 0.16 -12.97 20.55
CA GLY A 779 1.06 -14.07 20.86
C GLY A 779 2.43 -13.93 20.20
N PHE A 780 2.69 -12.79 19.55
CA PHE A 780 4.04 -12.39 19.16
C PHE A 780 4.83 -11.98 20.41
N ARG A 781 5.98 -12.61 20.63
CA ARG A 781 6.88 -12.40 21.77
C ARG A 781 8.29 -12.08 21.26
N VAL A 782 8.94 -11.12 21.89
CA VAL A 782 10.32 -10.69 21.55
C VAL A 782 11.16 -10.48 22.82
N PRO A 783 12.49 -10.69 22.76
CA PRO A 783 13.40 -10.31 23.85
C PRO A 783 13.45 -8.79 24.04
N ARG A 784 13.85 -8.35 25.25
CA ARG A 784 14.06 -6.94 25.60
C ARG A 784 14.95 -6.22 24.60
N ALA A 785 16.06 -6.84 24.19
CA ALA A 785 17.02 -6.24 23.28
C ALA A 785 16.39 -5.91 21.91
N ASP A 786 15.61 -6.84 21.34
CA ASP A 786 14.91 -6.61 20.07
C ASP A 786 13.75 -5.62 20.22
N PHE A 787 13.06 -5.61 21.37
CA PHE A 787 12.01 -4.63 21.63
C PHE A 787 12.54 -3.20 21.79
N HIS A 788 13.70 -3.05 22.43
CA HIS A 788 14.38 -1.77 22.68
C HIS A 788 15.25 -1.32 21.50
N ASP A 789 15.27 -2.06 20.38
CA ASP A 789 15.94 -1.65 19.15
C ASP A 789 15.13 -0.54 18.44
N THR A 790 14.93 0.57 19.15
CA THR A 790 14.16 1.72 18.69
C THR A 790 14.83 2.36 17.49
N ALA A 791 16.15 2.26 17.37
CA ALA A 791 16.90 2.68 16.20
C ALA A 791 16.53 1.86 14.96
N ALA A 792 16.50 0.52 15.01
CA ALA A 792 16.09 -0.29 13.87
C ALA A 792 14.61 -0.10 13.54
N VAL A 793 13.73 0.01 14.54
CA VAL A 793 12.30 0.24 14.32
C VAL A 793 12.03 1.63 13.73
N LEU A 794 12.72 2.67 14.22
CA LEU A 794 12.68 4.01 13.65
C LEU A 794 13.34 4.06 12.29
N ALA A 795 14.41 3.31 12.02
CA ALA A 795 14.98 3.21 10.68
C ALA A 795 14.02 2.50 9.72
N GLU A 796 13.25 1.52 10.20
CA GLU A 796 12.25 0.82 9.40
C GLU A 796 10.99 1.67 9.17
N THR A 797 10.63 2.50 10.14
CA THR A 797 9.44 3.37 10.06
C THR A 797 9.73 4.75 9.54
N ALA A 798 10.95 5.27 9.68
CA ALA A 798 11.49 6.40 8.94
C ALA A 798 11.93 5.95 7.55
N GLY A 799 12.30 4.68 7.36
CA GLY A 799 12.23 4.00 6.07
C GLY A 799 10.82 4.13 5.53
N SER A 800 9.81 3.64 6.26
CA SER A 800 8.38 3.72 5.91
C SER A 800 7.72 5.14 5.96
N ALA A 801 8.40 6.17 6.48
CA ALA A 801 7.89 7.54 6.64
C ALA A 801 8.69 8.56 5.82
N ALA A 802 9.96 8.30 5.52
CA ALA A 802 10.62 8.82 4.32
C ALA A 802 10.03 8.13 3.06
N ALA A 803 9.50 6.89 3.19
CA ALA A 803 8.54 6.21 2.28
C ALA A 803 7.19 6.85 2.23
N ALA A 804 6.85 7.75 3.14
CA ALA A 804 5.60 8.47 2.98
C ALA A 804 5.63 9.33 1.70
N GLY A 805 6.80 9.56 1.10
CA GLY A 805 7.00 10.12 -0.24
C GLY A 805 7.26 9.11 -1.35
N ALA A 806 7.25 7.79 -1.08
CA ALA A 806 7.74 6.81 -2.02
C ALA A 806 7.35 5.35 -1.72
N THR A 807 7.04 4.63 -2.77
CA THR A 807 5.86 3.79 -2.84
C THR A 807 6.24 2.36 -3.21
N SER A 808 7.01 1.66 -2.36
CA SER A 808 7.05 0.19 -2.42
C SER A 808 5.83 -0.51 -1.92
N PRO A 809 5.41 -1.59 -2.61
CA PRO A 809 4.61 -2.69 -2.06
C PRO A 809 5.00 -3.07 -0.64
N ASP A 810 6.30 -3.09 -0.37
CA ASP A 810 6.85 -3.71 0.84
C ASP A 810 7.09 -2.76 2.02
N ASP A 811 6.96 -1.43 1.88
CA ASP A 811 7.02 -0.47 2.99
C ASP A 811 5.71 -0.29 3.73
N ASN A 812 4.62 -0.83 3.17
CA ASN A 812 3.43 -1.03 3.97
C ASN A 812 3.69 -2.18 4.92
N ILE A 813 4.05 -1.82 6.15
CA ILE A 813 4.16 -2.76 7.25
C ILE A 813 2.77 -3.35 7.46
N TYR A 814 2.62 -4.65 7.15
CA TYR A 814 1.38 -5.37 7.32
C TYR A 814 0.82 -5.14 8.73
N GLY A 815 -0.48 -4.83 8.85
CA GLY A 815 -1.11 -4.52 10.15
C GLY A 815 -0.88 -3.09 10.68
N VAL A 816 -0.12 -2.24 9.98
CA VAL A 816 0.16 -0.84 10.36
C VAL A 816 -0.49 0.13 9.35
N SER A 817 -1.57 0.80 9.76
CA SER A 817 -2.16 1.89 8.97
C SER A 817 -1.24 3.12 8.92
N LYS A 818 -1.40 4.01 7.92
CA LYS A 818 -0.67 5.29 7.81
C LYS A 818 -0.65 6.12 9.11
N ARG A 819 -1.76 6.12 9.85
CA ARG A 819 -1.86 6.78 11.16
C ARG A 819 -1.07 6.08 12.27
N ARG A 820 -1.01 4.74 12.28
CA ARG A 820 -0.16 4.02 13.23
C ARG A 820 1.31 4.27 12.91
N ALA A 821 1.66 4.33 11.63
CA ALA A 821 3.01 4.69 11.18
C ALA A 821 3.39 6.11 11.66
N SER A 822 2.50 7.10 11.54
CA SER A 822 2.76 8.46 12.04
C SER A 822 2.88 8.55 13.56
N GLN A 823 2.38 7.56 14.30
CA GLN A 823 2.50 7.48 15.75
C GLN A 823 3.79 6.77 16.19
N ILE A 824 4.48 6.01 15.33
CA ILE A 824 5.66 5.24 15.71
C ILE A 824 6.75 6.10 16.36
N PRO A 825 7.09 7.32 15.90
CA PRO A 825 8.09 8.14 16.57
C PRO A 825 7.75 8.44 18.04
N ALA A 826 6.47 8.70 18.33
CA ALA A 826 6.00 8.88 19.69
C ALA A 826 6.07 7.58 20.49
N VAL A 827 5.70 6.45 19.88
CA VAL A 827 5.81 5.13 20.53
C VAL A 827 7.27 4.76 20.80
N ALA A 828 8.20 5.07 19.90
CA ALA A 828 9.63 4.83 20.08
C ALA A 828 10.18 5.58 21.28
N PHE A 829 9.84 6.86 21.42
CA PHE A 829 10.21 7.66 22.58
C PHE A 829 9.65 7.07 23.88
N LEU A 830 8.39 6.62 23.84
CA LEU A 830 7.78 5.94 24.98
C LEU A 830 8.48 4.60 25.30
N VAL A 831 8.87 3.81 24.30
CA VAL A 831 9.63 2.57 24.49
C VAL A 831 10.97 2.83 25.15
N ASP A 832 11.72 3.83 24.71
CA ASP A 832 12.97 4.28 25.32
C ASP A 832 12.80 4.63 26.81
N VAL A 833 11.71 5.35 27.14
CA VAL A 833 11.36 5.70 28.52
C VAL A 833 11.00 4.46 29.34
N ILE A 834 10.14 3.58 28.82
CA ILE A 834 9.68 2.37 29.51
C ILE A 834 10.87 1.44 29.77
N MET A 835 11.77 1.26 28.80
CA MET A 835 12.95 0.42 28.97
C MET A 835 13.92 1.02 29.99
N ALA A 836 14.09 2.34 30.05
CA ALA A 836 14.88 2.98 31.10
C ALA A 836 14.23 2.92 32.50
N ALA A 837 12.90 2.89 32.57
CA ALA A 837 12.14 2.84 33.82
C ALA A 837 12.00 1.41 34.38
N LEU A 838 11.93 0.39 33.51
CA LEU A 838 11.66 -1.00 33.84
C LEU A 838 12.87 -1.93 33.49
N PRO A 839 13.96 -1.92 34.26
CA PRO A 839 15.16 -2.69 33.95
C PRO A 839 14.96 -4.22 34.02
N ASP A 840 14.01 -4.69 34.84
CA ASP A 840 13.80 -6.13 35.10
C ASP A 840 13.05 -6.87 33.97
N VAL A 841 12.51 -6.14 32.99
CA VAL A 841 11.79 -6.71 31.84
C VAL A 841 12.78 -7.43 30.93
N THR A 842 12.55 -8.72 30.69
CA THR A 842 13.38 -9.54 29.78
C THR A 842 12.70 -9.88 28.47
N HIS A 843 11.37 -9.98 28.46
CA HIS A 843 10.59 -10.32 27.28
C HIS A 843 9.33 -9.46 27.20
N VAL A 844 8.90 -9.20 25.96
CA VAL A 844 7.71 -8.41 25.67
C VAL A 844 6.78 -9.22 24.79
N GLN A 845 5.49 -9.28 25.16
CA GLN A 845 4.45 -9.99 24.42
C GLN A 845 3.34 -9.03 24.01
N PHE A 846 2.93 -9.11 22.74
CA PHE A 846 1.83 -8.32 22.20
C PHE A 846 0.49 -9.05 22.32
N CYS A 847 -0.51 -8.34 22.82
CA CYS A 847 -1.85 -8.84 23.07
C CYS A 847 -2.89 -8.09 22.24
N GLN A 848 -3.87 -8.83 21.73
CA GLN A 848 -4.96 -8.25 20.93
C GLN A 848 -6.09 -7.69 21.79
N GLY A 849 -6.41 -8.36 22.91
CA GLY A 849 -7.47 -7.95 23.82
C GLY A 849 -7.18 -6.59 24.46
N GLY A 850 -8.20 -5.74 24.50
CA GLY A 850 -8.17 -4.46 25.21
C GLY A 850 -9.43 -4.30 26.03
N VAL A 851 -9.92 -3.05 26.16
CA VAL A 851 -11.06 -2.72 27.04
C VAL A 851 -12.34 -3.52 26.73
N ARG A 852 -12.66 -3.80 25.46
CA ARG A 852 -13.89 -4.55 25.10
C ARG A 852 -13.82 -6.00 25.55
N GLU A 853 -12.73 -6.66 25.18
CA GLU A 853 -12.50 -8.07 25.51
C GLU A 853 -12.33 -8.22 27.02
N GLY A 854 -11.64 -7.28 27.68
CA GLY A 854 -11.52 -7.24 29.13
C GLY A 854 -12.84 -7.05 29.86
N PHE A 855 -13.74 -6.21 29.34
CA PHE A 855 -15.07 -6.02 29.93
C PHE A 855 -15.91 -7.30 29.85
N LEU A 856 -15.87 -7.99 28.71
CA LEU A 856 -16.53 -9.28 28.54
C LEU A 856 -15.93 -10.35 29.45
N TYR A 857 -14.60 -10.42 29.48
CA TYR A 857 -13.85 -11.35 30.31
C TYR A 857 -14.13 -11.16 31.80
N ASP A 858 -14.20 -9.91 32.27
CA ASP A 858 -14.48 -9.54 33.67
C ASP A 858 -15.91 -9.87 34.09
N ARG A 859 -16.90 -9.50 33.27
CA ARG A 859 -18.31 -9.46 33.66
C ARG A 859 -19.10 -10.71 33.27
N PHE A 860 -18.74 -11.36 32.17
CA PHE A 860 -19.59 -12.40 31.56
C PHE A 860 -18.93 -13.77 31.47
N LEU A 861 -17.60 -13.88 31.61
CA LEU A 861 -16.92 -15.18 31.67
C LEU A 861 -16.78 -15.66 33.12
N PRO A 862 -17.36 -16.80 33.52
CA PRO A 862 -17.13 -17.39 34.84
C PRO A 862 -15.68 -17.85 35.04
N LYS A 863 -15.18 -17.85 36.28
CA LYS A 863 -13.82 -18.31 36.62
C LYS A 863 -13.49 -19.70 36.06
N ALA A 864 -14.42 -20.65 36.18
CA ALA A 864 -14.25 -21.99 35.65
C ALA A 864 -14.01 -22.02 34.13
N MET A 865 -14.63 -21.10 33.37
CA MET A 865 -14.37 -20.98 31.94
C MET A 865 -13.03 -20.31 31.68
N ARG A 866 -12.65 -19.28 32.46
CA ARG A 866 -11.34 -18.61 32.37
C ARG A 866 -10.17 -19.56 32.60
N ALA A 867 -10.34 -20.51 33.53
CA ALA A 867 -9.36 -21.55 33.86
C ALA A 867 -9.14 -22.59 32.75
N GLN A 868 -10.04 -22.66 31.76
CA GLN A 868 -9.89 -23.62 30.66
C GLN A 868 -8.65 -23.28 29.81
N ASP A 869 -7.99 -24.33 29.35
CA ASP A 869 -6.95 -24.20 28.34
C ASP A 869 -7.56 -23.69 27.02
N PRO A 870 -7.08 -22.55 26.50
CA PRO A 870 -7.68 -21.94 25.32
C PRO A 870 -7.45 -22.76 24.04
N LEU A 871 -6.36 -23.52 23.95
CA LEU A 871 -6.09 -24.37 22.80
C LEU A 871 -7.05 -25.57 22.78
N LEU A 872 -7.33 -26.17 23.93
CA LEU A 872 -8.34 -27.22 24.02
C LEU A 872 -9.74 -26.70 23.71
N ALA A 873 -10.13 -25.56 24.30
CA ALA A 873 -11.42 -24.93 24.02
C ALA A 873 -11.60 -24.63 22.52
N ALA A 874 -10.54 -24.16 21.84
CA ALA A 874 -10.56 -23.87 20.40
C ALA A 874 -10.66 -25.12 19.51
N THR A 875 -10.12 -26.25 19.96
CA THR A 875 -10.03 -27.47 19.15
C THR A 875 -11.14 -28.46 19.41
N LEU A 876 -11.83 -28.36 20.56
CA LEU A 876 -12.90 -29.26 20.95
C LEU A 876 -14.03 -29.42 19.89
N PRO A 877 -14.46 -28.36 19.16
CA PRO A 877 -15.46 -28.51 18.10
C PRO A 877 -15.07 -29.46 16.96
N TYR A 878 -13.77 -29.76 16.82
CA TYR A 878 -13.25 -30.63 15.77
C TYR A 878 -13.00 -32.07 16.24
N ALA A 879 -13.20 -32.36 17.53
CA ALA A 879 -12.82 -33.60 18.16
C ALA A 879 -13.49 -34.84 17.52
N PRO A 880 -12.73 -35.89 17.16
CA PRO A 880 -13.32 -37.14 16.69
C PRO A 880 -13.93 -37.93 17.86
N PRO A 881 -14.81 -38.93 17.59
CA PRO A 881 -15.50 -39.69 18.64
C PRO A 881 -14.58 -40.38 19.65
N SER A 882 -13.36 -40.78 19.25
CA SER A 882 -12.37 -41.42 20.13
C SER A 882 -11.12 -40.54 20.34
N ALA A 883 -11.29 -39.22 20.50
CA ALA A 883 -10.18 -38.27 20.66
C ALA A 883 -9.18 -38.66 21.76
N GLU A 884 -9.65 -39.08 22.94
CA GLU A 884 -8.79 -39.52 24.06
C GLU A 884 -7.93 -40.74 23.70
N ALA A 885 -8.52 -41.72 23.00
CA ALA A 885 -7.78 -42.91 22.55
C ALA A 885 -6.73 -42.54 21.49
N MET A 886 -7.02 -41.57 20.61
CA MET A 886 -6.05 -41.06 19.64
C MET A 886 -4.90 -40.32 20.33
N GLN A 887 -5.22 -39.51 21.35
CA GLN A 887 -4.21 -38.86 22.19
C GLN A 887 -3.30 -39.89 22.87
N ALA A 888 -3.88 -40.96 23.42
CA ALA A 888 -3.11 -42.02 24.05
C ALA A 888 -2.13 -42.68 23.06
N LEU A 889 -2.58 -42.98 21.83
CA LEU A 889 -1.70 -43.52 20.77
C LEU A 889 -0.56 -42.58 20.41
N LEU A 890 -0.83 -41.28 20.24
CA LEU A 890 0.21 -40.29 19.96
C LEU A 890 1.21 -40.18 21.12
N ARG A 891 0.74 -40.24 22.37
CA ARG A 891 1.58 -40.20 23.57
C ARG A 891 2.47 -41.44 23.69
N SER A 892 1.96 -42.63 23.38
CA SER A 892 2.74 -43.88 23.44
C SER A 892 3.84 -43.97 22.37
N ALA A 893 3.78 -43.12 21.34
CA ALA A 893 4.83 -43.00 20.34
C ALA A 893 5.99 -42.09 20.78
N LEU A 894 5.90 -41.47 21.95
CA LEU A 894 6.98 -40.69 22.57
C LEU A 894 7.65 -41.52 23.68
N PRO A 895 8.98 -41.42 23.85
CA PRO A 895 9.68 -42.18 24.88
C PRO A 895 9.18 -41.79 26.27
N GLY A 896 9.03 -42.79 27.15
CA GLY A 896 8.56 -42.58 28.52
C GLY A 896 9.53 -41.76 29.37
N PRO A 897 9.07 -41.09 30.43
CA PRO A 897 9.91 -40.23 31.28
C PRO A 897 11.07 -40.98 31.97
N ASN A 898 10.92 -42.30 32.17
CA ASN A 898 11.93 -43.15 32.84
C ASN A 898 12.95 -43.78 31.87
N THR A 899 12.75 -43.65 30.56
CA THR A 899 13.70 -44.06 29.52
C THR A 899 14.34 -42.79 28.98
N SER A 900 15.51 -42.41 29.48
CA SER A 900 16.15 -41.16 29.08
C SER A 900 17.32 -41.42 28.15
N SER A 901 17.33 -40.74 27.00
CA SER A 901 18.56 -40.53 26.22
C SER A 901 19.64 -39.91 27.13
N PRO A 902 20.90 -40.40 27.09
CA PRO A 902 22.06 -39.77 27.73
C PRO A 902 22.23 -38.31 27.30
N ASN A 903 21.90 -38.00 26.04
CA ASN A 903 21.95 -36.64 25.51
C ASN A 903 20.61 -35.92 25.67
N ALA A 904 20.61 -34.85 26.48
CA ALA A 904 19.43 -34.01 26.74
C ALA A 904 18.87 -33.33 25.49
N SER A 905 19.72 -33.01 24.50
CA SER A 905 19.32 -32.33 23.26
C SER A 905 18.47 -33.19 22.31
N LEU A 906 18.40 -34.51 22.54
CA LEU A 906 17.62 -35.44 21.71
C LEU A 906 16.22 -35.72 22.27
N ARG A 907 15.91 -35.27 23.49
CA ARG A 907 14.64 -35.55 24.17
C ARG A 907 13.47 -34.79 23.53
N PRO A 908 12.22 -35.28 23.63
CA PRO A 908 11.06 -34.50 23.23
C PRO A 908 10.99 -33.19 24.05
N PRO A 909 10.87 -32.02 23.40
CA PRO A 909 10.76 -30.73 24.06
C PRO A 909 9.58 -30.64 25.04
N GLU A 910 9.72 -29.85 26.10
CA GLU A 910 8.63 -29.61 27.06
C GLU A 910 7.41 -28.95 26.42
N SER A 911 7.61 -28.14 25.37
CA SER A 911 6.55 -27.55 24.54
C SER A 911 5.66 -28.58 23.83
N ILE A 912 6.09 -29.84 23.75
CA ILE A 912 5.32 -30.96 23.22
C ILE A 912 4.77 -31.84 24.36
N LEU A 913 5.54 -32.00 25.44
CA LEU A 913 5.21 -32.93 26.54
C LEU A 913 4.29 -32.33 27.63
N LYS A 914 4.51 -31.07 28.00
CA LYS A 914 3.82 -30.37 29.10
C LYS A 914 2.66 -29.50 28.64
N THR A 915 2.54 -29.24 27.35
CA THR A 915 1.43 -28.48 26.77
C THR A 915 0.22 -29.39 26.52
N ASN A 916 -0.96 -28.79 26.43
CA ASN A 916 -2.18 -29.48 25.94
C ASN A 916 -2.16 -29.72 24.41
N LEU A 917 -0.96 -29.76 23.80
CA LEU A 917 -0.77 -29.93 22.37
C LEU A 917 -1.21 -31.31 21.87
N LEU A 918 -0.85 -32.40 22.55
CA LEU A 918 -1.25 -33.75 22.13
C LEU A 918 -2.79 -33.95 22.09
N PRO A 919 -3.55 -33.58 23.14
CA PRO A 919 -5.02 -33.63 23.05
C PRO A 919 -5.58 -32.69 21.97
N ALA A 920 -5.01 -31.50 21.78
CA ALA A 920 -5.42 -30.60 20.69
C ALA A 920 -5.16 -31.20 19.29
N LEU A 921 -4.02 -31.86 19.09
CA LEU A 921 -3.70 -32.57 17.86
C LEU A 921 -4.63 -33.75 17.62
N ALA A 922 -5.01 -34.48 18.67
CA ALA A 922 -5.99 -35.55 18.59
C ALA A 922 -7.35 -35.02 18.14
N ASN A 923 -7.77 -33.85 18.65
CA ASN A 923 -8.98 -33.18 18.20
C ASN A 923 -8.92 -32.80 16.71
N LEU A 924 -7.77 -32.33 16.22
CA LEU A 924 -7.61 -31.82 14.85
C LEU A 924 -7.26 -32.88 13.80
N LEU A 925 -7.00 -34.13 14.22
CA LEU A 925 -6.41 -35.17 13.36
C LEU A 925 -7.16 -35.41 12.04
N PHE A 926 -8.47 -35.18 12.06
CA PHE A 926 -9.38 -35.37 10.91
C PHE A 926 -10.01 -34.08 10.38
N ALA A 927 -9.64 -32.92 10.93
CA ALA A 927 -10.27 -31.63 10.60
C ALA A 927 -10.22 -31.29 9.10
N HIS A 928 -9.16 -31.74 8.41
CA HIS A 928 -8.94 -31.50 6.98
C HIS A 928 -9.34 -32.69 6.08
N ALA A 929 -9.96 -33.75 6.61
CA ALA A 929 -10.26 -34.97 5.85
C ALA A 929 -11.20 -34.73 4.65
N LYS A 930 -12.05 -33.69 4.72
CA LYS A 930 -12.99 -33.29 3.66
C LYS A 930 -12.36 -32.40 2.57
N VAL A 931 -11.13 -31.93 2.77
CA VAL A 931 -10.40 -31.14 1.77
C VAL A 931 -9.92 -32.08 0.64
N PRO A 932 -9.94 -31.63 -0.64
CA PRO A 932 -9.37 -32.37 -1.77
C PRO A 932 -7.98 -32.91 -1.44
N ARG A 933 -7.67 -34.11 -1.93
CA ARG A 933 -6.46 -34.86 -1.52
C ARG A 933 -5.17 -34.06 -1.80
N GLU A 934 -5.16 -33.34 -2.91
CA GLU A 934 -4.04 -32.58 -3.44
C GLU A 934 -3.73 -31.34 -2.59
N SER A 935 -4.73 -30.71 -1.99
CA SER A 935 -4.57 -29.47 -1.20
C SER A 935 -4.63 -29.69 0.31
N ARG A 936 -4.80 -30.93 0.77
CA ARG A 936 -5.05 -31.25 2.17
C ARG A 936 -3.87 -30.91 3.10
N ALA A 937 -2.64 -31.18 2.65
CA ALA A 937 -1.44 -30.84 3.41
C ALA A 937 -1.26 -29.32 3.52
N ALA A 938 -1.49 -28.58 2.43
CA ALA A 938 -1.46 -27.12 2.42
C ALA A 938 -2.55 -26.52 3.32
N ALA A 939 -3.80 -27.00 3.24
CA ALA A 939 -4.89 -26.53 4.10
C ALA A 939 -4.57 -26.75 5.59
N ALA A 940 -3.97 -27.90 5.93
CA ALA A 940 -3.52 -28.20 7.28
C ALA A 940 -2.39 -27.27 7.75
N LEU A 941 -1.43 -26.96 6.87
CA LEU A 941 -0.34 -26.03 7.14
C LEU A 941 -0.84 -24.60 7.41
N HIS A 942 -1.89 -24.16 6.71
CA HIS A 942 -2.48 -22.82 6.87
C HIS A 942 -3.52 -22.73 8.00
N SER A 943 -3.85 -23.84 8.67
CA SER A 943 -4.97 -23.96 9.63
C SER A 943 -4.92 -22.99 10.80
N THR A 944 -3.73 -22.58 11.25
CA THR A 944 -3.53 -21.70 12.41
C THR A 944 -3.28 -20.24 12.06
N ALA A 945 -3.02 -19.91 10.80
CA ALA A 945 -2.77 -18.53 10.34
C ALA A 945 -3.95 -17.95 9.57
N THR A 946 -4.56 -18.72 8.66
CA THR A 946 -5.69 -18.29 7.81
C THR A 946 -6.86 -19.26 7.82
N GLY A 947 -6.70 -20.45 8.41
CA GLY A 947 -7.75 -21.48 8.48
C GLY A 947 -8.53 -21.54 9.79
N ILE A 948 -8.97 -22.75 10.15
CA ILE A 948 -9.96 -23.04 11.20
C ILE A 948 -9.61 -22.55 12.62
N LEU A 949 -8.34 -22.26 12.91
CA LEU A 949 -7.87 -21.75 14.20
C LEU A 949 -7.34 -20.31 14.13
N ALA A 950 -7.42 -19.64 12.98
CA ALA A 950 -6.91 -18.29 12.79
C ALA A 950 -7.53 -17.27 13.79
N ALA A 951 -8.82 -17.41 14.08
CA ALA A 951 -9.56 -16.54 15.00
C ALA A 951 -9.23 -16.73 16.50
N THR A 952 -8.42 -17.75 16.84
CA THR A 952 -8.11 -18.07 18.24
C THR A 952 -7.06 -17.09 18.79
N ASN A 953 -7.49 -15.94 19.31
CA ASN A 953 -6.62 -14.86 19.80
C ASN A 953 -5.98 -15.15 21.17
N CYS A 954 -5.90 -16.41 21.59
CA CYS A 954 -5.29 -16.83 22.85
C CYS A 954 -4.02 -17.67 22.65
N LEU A 955 -3.66 -17.96 21.39
CA LEU A 955 -2.51 -18.81 21.04
C LEU A 955 -1.25 -17.98 20.79
N SER A 956 -0.13 -18.50 21.28
CA SER A 956 1.21 -18.03 20.93
C SER A 956 1.58 -18.43 19.50
N HIS A 957 2.57 -17.74 18.92
CA HIS A 957 3.07 -18.07 17.58
C HIS A 957 3.78 -19.43 17.53
N VAL A 958 4.40 -19.85 18.63
CA VAL A 958 5.02 -21.16 18.78
C VAL A 958 3.96 -22.26 18.71
N GLU A 959 2.87 -22.14 19.46
CA GLU A 959 1.76 -23.12 19.43
C GLU A 959 1.14 -23.22 18.03
N ARG A 960 0.91 -22.08 17.37
CA ARG A 960 0.39 -22.05 15.99
C ARG A 960 1.30 -22.81 15.03
N ALA A 961 2.62 -22.63 15.13
CA ALA A 961 3.59 -23.30 14.28
C ALA A 961 3.66 -24.81 14.57
N LEU A 962 3.73 -25.22 15.84
CA LEU A 962 3.76 -26.62 16.24
C LEU A 962 2.56 -27.40 15.67
N ILE A 963 1.34 -26.87 15.84
CA ILE A 963 0.11 -27.51 15.36
C ILE A 963 0.11 -27.63 13.84
N ALA A 964 0.38 -26.54 13.13
CA ALA A 964 0.34 -26.51 11.67
C ALA A 964 1.38 -27.46 11.04
N LEU A 965 2.60 -27.52 11.58
CA LEU A 965 3.65 -28.41 11.08
C LEU A 965 3.29 -29.89 11.27
N VAL A 966 2.76 -30.26 12.43
CA VAL A 966 2.33 -31.64 12.68
C VAL A 966 1.16 -32.03 11.78
N LEU A 967 0.16 -31.15 11.64
CA LEU A 967 -1.01 -31.41 10.79
C LEU A 967 -0.66 -31.44 9.30
N CYS A 968 0.32 -30.66 8.85
CA CYS A 968 0.85 -30.76 7.50
C CYS A 968 1.47 -32.13 7.24
N GLU A 969 2.37 -32.59 8.11
CA GLU A 969 3.07 -33.88 7.99
C GLU A 969 2.14 -35.10 8.19
N ARG A 970 0.97 -34.91 8.82
CA ARG A 970 -0.10 -35.92 8.87
C ARG A 970 -0.59 -36.31 7.47
N TRP A 971 -0.61 -35.38 6.53
CA TRP A 971 -1.10 -35.59 5.17
C TRP A 971 0.08 -35.72 4.21
N ASP A 972 0.35 -36.94 3.75
CA ASP A 972 1.49 -37.31 2.89
C ASP A 972 1.29 -36.85 1.43
N GLY A 973 1.20 -35.53 1.23
CA GLY A 973 1.00 -34.87 -0.06
C GLY A 973 2.14 -33.93 -0.42
N ASP A 974 2.39 -33.78 -1.72
CA ASP A 974 3.36 -32.82 -2.23
C ASP A 974 2.85 -31.40 -1.99
N LEU A 975 3.68 -30.57 -1.37
CA LEU A 975 3.39 -29.16 -1.20
C LEU A 975 3.74 -28.41 -2.50
N ALA A 976 2.91 -27.45 -2.88
CA ALA A 976 3.29 -26.52 -3.95
C ALA A 976 4.55 -25.73 -3.52
N PRO A 977 5.38 -25.24 -4.46
CA PRO A 977 6.60 -24.50 -4.13
C PRO A 977 6.38 -23.31 -3.17
N THR A 978 5.22 -22.67 -3.24
CA THR A 978 4.82 -21.59 -2.33
C THR A 978 4.58 -22.10 -0.89
N ASP A 979 3.94 -23.26 -0.73
CA ASP A 979 3.67 -23.86 0.57
C ASP A 979 4.92 -24.50 1.19
N GLU A 980 5.87 -24.97 0.37
CA GLU A 980 7.18 -25.40 0.86
C GLU A 980 8.01 -24.25 1.44
N VAL A 981 7.91 -23.06 0.85
CA VAL A 981 8.51 -21.83 1.40
C VAL A 981 7.83 -21.49 2.73
N TYR A 982 6.50 -21.54 2.78
CA TYR A 982 5.74 -21.26 3.99
C TYR A 982 6.06 -22.25 5.13
N TYR A 983 6.13 -23.55 4.83
CA TYR A 983 6.54 -24.60 5.79
C TYR A 983 7.90 -24.28 6.40
N ARG A 984 8.89 -23.91 5.57
CA ARG A 984 10.24 -23.57 6.03
C ARG A 984 10.26 -22.32 6.89
N GLN A 985 9.45 -21.31 6.57
CA GLN A 985 9.34 -20.10 7.38
C GLN A 985 8.68 -20.41 8.74
N LEU A 986 7.59 -21.17 8.74
CA LEU A 986 6.87 -21.56 9.95
C LEU A 986 7.73 -22.43 10.89
N ALA A 987 8.56 -23.32 10.33
CA ALA A 987 9.52 -24.10 11.09
C ALA A 987 10.61 -23.26 11.79
N ARG A 988 10.81 -21.99 11.42
CA ARG A 988 11.72 -21.06 12.12
C ARG A 988 11.10 -20.46 13.38
N CYS A 989 9.78 -20.54 13.54
CA CYS A 989 9.09 -20.10 14.76
C CYS A 989 9.29 -21.08 15.93
N VAL A 990 9.87 -22.25 15.67
CA VAL A 990 10.17 -23.29 16.65
C VAL A 990 11.66 -23.63 16.57
N SER A 991 12.21 -24.23 17.62
CA SER A 991 13.59 -24.74 17.62
C SER A 991 13.78 -25.86 16.59
N HIS A 992 15.03 -26.06 16.14
CA HIS A 992 15.35 -27.16 15.22
C HIS A 992 14.98 -28.54 15.77
N THR A 993 15.08 -28.71 17.10
CA THR A 993 14.65 -29.93 17.80
C THR A 993 13.12 -30.08 17.72
N GLU A 994 12.34 -29.04 18.02
CA GLU A 994 10.88 -29.06 17.88
C GLU A 994 10.45 -29.33 16.43
N ALA A 995 11.08 -28.70 15.44
CA ALA A 995 10.78 -28.92 14.03
C ALA A 995 10.98 -30.39 13.62
N TRP A 996 12.03 -31.04 14.12
CA TRP A 996 12.25 -32.48 13.88
C TRP A 996 11.17 -33.33 14.57
N TRP A 997 10.81 -33.03 15.82
CA TRP A 997 9.75 -33.73 16.53
C TRP A 997 8.37 -33.53 15.89
N CYS A 998 8.09 -32.37 15.30
CA CYS A 998 6.87 -32.14 14.52
C CYS A 998 6.78 -33.10 13.32
N ARG A 999 7.89 -33.32 12.60
CA ARG A 999 7.95 -34.30 11.50
C ARG A 999 7.71 -35.71 12.01
N TYR A 1000 8.38 -36.11 13.09
CA TYR A 1000 8.18 -37.42 13.69
C TYR A 1000 6.72 -37.63 14.10
N LEU A 1001 6.14 -36.71 14.88
CA LEU A 1001 4.75 -36.78 15.34
C LEU A 1001 3.74 -36.73 14.20
N GLY A 1002 3.97 -35.92 13.17
CA GLY A 1002 3.10 -35.88 11.99
C GLY A 1002 3.06 -37.21 11.23
N ARG A 1003 4.21 -37.88 11.11
CA ARG A 1003 4.30 -39.22 10.49
C ARG A 1003 3.68 -40.32 11.36
N VAL A 1004 3.80 -40.22 12.69
CA VAL A 1004 3.03 -41.06 13.63
C VAL A 1004 1.53 -40.82 13.46
N ALA A 1005 1.10 -39.55 13.42
CA ALA A 1005 -0.28 -39.16 13.22
C ALA A 1005 -0.81 -39.70 11.88
N ALA A 1006 0.02 -39.72 10.84
CA ALA A 1006 -0.30 -40.33 9.54
C ALA A 1006 -0.61 -41.81 9.66
N MET A 1007 0.22 -42.55 10.39
CA MET A 1007 -0.03 -43.96 10.69
C MET A 1007 -1.34 -44.17 11.47
N VAL A 1008 -1.54 -43.42 12.56
CA VAL A 1008 -2.73 -43.54 13.42
C VAL A 1008 -4.01 -43.26 12.62
N GLY A 1009 -4.03 -42.16 11.87
CA GLY A 1009 -5.23 -41.77 11.15
C GLY A 1009 -5.53 -42.63 9.92
N ASP A 1010 -4.54 -43.30 9.32
CA ASP A 1010 -4.78 -44.26 8.23
C ASP A 1010 -5.28 -45.62 8.76
N VAL A 1011 -4.87 -46.00 9.97
CA VAL A 1011 -5.38 -47.20 10.67
C VAL A 1011 -6.82 -46.99 11.16
N TYR A 1012 -7.14 -45.77 11.60
CA TYR A 1012 -8.46 -45.40 12.11
C TYR A 1012 -9.07 -44.23 11.31
N PRO A 1013 -9.44 -44.42 10.03
CA PRO A 1013 -9.87 -43.34 9.14
C PRO A 1013 -11.15 -42.62 9.59
N ALA A 1014 -11.98 -43.28 10.40
CA ALA A 1014 -13.21 -42.70 10.96
C ALA A 1014 -13.00 -41.98 12.31
N GLY A 1015 -11.77 -41.90 12.82
CA GLY A 1015 -11.49 -41.33 14.14
C GLY A 1015 -12.07 -42.14 15.30
N ARG A 1016 -12.34 -43.44 15.09
CA ARG A 1016 -12.92 -44.36 16.08
C ARG A 1016 -11.93 -45.47 16.41
N VAL A 1017 -11.61 -45.63 17.69
CA VAL A 1017 -10.85 -46.77 18.22
C VAL A 1017 -11.84 -47.74 18.85
N PRO A 1018 -11.95 -48.99 18.37
CA PRO A 1018 -12.82 -50.00 18.97
C PRO A 1018 -12.41 -50.30 20.42
N GLU A 1019 -13.39 -50.48 21.30
CA GLU A 1019 -13.15 -50.92 22.68
C GLU A 1019 -12.91 -52.44 22.74
N GLY A 1020 -12.10 -52.91 23.70
CA GLY A 1020 -11.81 -54.33 23.93
C GLY A 1020 -10.67 -54.93 23.10
N THR A 1021 -10.82 -56.19 22.66
CA THR A 1021 -9.73 -56.97 22.00
C THR A 1021 -9.52 -56.63 20.52
N GLN A 1022 -10.37 -55.78 19.92
CA GLN A 1022 -10.32 -55.42 18.49
C GLN A 1022 -9.45 -54.19 18.17
N TRP A 1023 -8.42 -53.93 18.97
CA TRP A 1023 -7.45 -52.87 18.68
C TRP A 1023 -6.64 -53.22 17.41
N ARG A 1024 -6.28 -52.21 16.61
CA ARG A 1024 -5.58 -52.42 15.33
C ARG A 1024 -4.08 -52.17 15.41
N VAL A 1025 -3.69 -51.15 16.18
CA VAL A 1025 -2.28 -50.77 16.37
C VAL A 1025 -2.03 -50.35 17.82
N ARG A 1026 -0.85 -50.71 18.34
CA ARG A 1026 -0.26 -50.16 19.57
C ARG A 1026 1.16 -49.70 19.28
N LEU A 1027 1.54 -48.59 19.90
CA LEU A 1027 2.84 -47.94 19.71
C LEU A 1027 3.59 -47.97 21.04
N GLU A 1028 4.90 -48.19 20.97
CA GLU A 1028 5.78 -48.17 22.14
C GLU A 1028 7.14 -47.62 21.70
N ALA A 1029 7.54 -46.49 22.28
CA ALA A 1029 8.81 -45.84 21.97
C ALA A 1029 9.81 -45.95 23.13
N GLU A 1030 11.04 -46.35 22.81
CA GLU A 1030 12.13 -46.51 23.76
C GLU A 1030 13.45 -45.96 23.20
N TRP A 1031 14.39 -45.62 24.09
CA TRP A 1031 15.74 -45.27 23.70
C TRP A 1031 16.63 -46.52 23.65
N GLY A 1032 17.43 -46.64 22.59
CA GLY A 1032 18.51 -47.62 22.51
C GLY A 1032 19.77 -47.00 21.93
N SER A 1033 20.84 -47.80 21.85
CA SER A 1033 22.11 -47.40 21.27
C SER A 1033 22.47 -48.25 20.05
N VAL A 1034 23.31 -47.70 19.16
CA VAL A 1034 23.95 -48.43 18.06
C VAL A 1034 25.42 -47.99 17.95
N GLU A 1035 26.34 -48.95 17.98
CA GLU A 1035 27.77 -48.73 17.73
C GLU A 1035 28.07 -48.75 16.22
N LYS A 1036 28.79 -47.73 15.74
CA LYS A 1036 29.29 -47.72 14.35
C LYS A 1036 30.60 -46.93 14.27
N LYS A 1037 31.70 -47.57 13.86
CA LYS A 1037 33.04 -46.98 13.74
C LYS A 1037 33.50 -46.26 15.02
N GLU A 1038 33.51 -46.97 16.15
CA GLU A 1038 33.98 -46.47 17.47
C GLU A 1038 33.18 -45.32 18.11
N GLU A 1039 32.07 -44.86 17.52
CA GLU A 1039 31.10 -43.95 18.17
C GLU A 1039 29.80 -44.66 18.57
N VAL A 1040 29.40 -44.55 19.84
CA VAL A 1040 28.07 -44.93 20.35
C VAL A 1040 27.09 -43.80 20.03
N ARG A 1041 26.01 -44.11 19.30
CA ARG A 1041 24.96 -43.12 18.99
C ARG A 1041 23.59 -43.58 19.49
N ASP A 1042 22.85 -42.65 20.09
CA ASP A 1042 21.47 -42.87 20.53
C ASP A 1042 20.52 -43.05 19.35
N VAL A 1043 19.55 -43.95 19.51
CA VAL A 1043 18.52 -44.32 18.53
C VAL A 1043 17.17 -44.41 19.21
N LEU A 1044 16.17 -43.72 18.66
CA LEU A 1044 14.77 -43.86 19.04
C LEU A 1044 14.20 -45.11 18.35
N ARG A 1045 13.80 -46.10 19.14
CA ARG A 1045 13.16 -47.32 18.65
C ARG A 1045 11.66 -47.19 18.84
N LEU A 1046 10.90 -47.34 17.76
CA LEU A 1046 9.45 -47.42 17.81
C LEU A 1046 9.01 -48.84 17.47
N THR A 1047 8.35 -49.50 18.41
CA THR A 1047 7.70 -50.79 18.20
C THR A 1047 6.24 -50.56 17.83
N VAL A 1048 5.85 -51.03 16.65
CA VAL A 1048 4.49 -50.95 16.11
C VAL A 1048 3.88 -52.35 16.17
N ARG A 1049 3.06 -52.61 17.19
CA ARG A 1049 2.38 -53.91 17.33
C ARG A 1049 1.07 -53.88 16.57
N ARG A 1050 0.81 -54.89 15.75
CA ARG A 1050 -0.48 -55.05 15.04
C ARG A 1050 -1.44 -55.95 15.86
N GLY A 1051 -2.73 -55.65 15.80
CA GLY A 1051 -3.76 -56.53 16.36
C GLY A 1051 -3.89 -57.83 15.56
N GLU A 1052 -4.41 -58.89 16.18
CA GLU A 1052 -4.60 -60.20 15.51
C GLU A 1052 -5.62 -60.13 14.36
N ALA A 1053 -6.61 -59.25 14.46
CA ALA A 1053 -7.66 -59.04 13.45
C ALA A 1053 -7.24 -58.12 12.28
N VAL A 1054 -5.95 -57.78 12.15
CA VAL A 1054 -5.44 -56.88 11.10
C VAL A 1054 -5.33 -57.61 9.76
N THR A 1055 -5.97 -57.07 8.72
CA THR A 1055 -5.92 -57.62 7.35
C THR A 1055 -4.53 -57.47 6.71
N SER A 1056 -4.24 -58.28 5.69
CA SER A 1056 -2.99 -58.18 4.90
C SER A 1056 -2.79 -56.77 4.31
N MET A 1057 -3.86 -56.11 3.89
CA MET A 1057 -3.85 -54.74 3.40
C MET A 1057 -3.41 -53.74 4.48
N LEU A 1058 -3.96 -53.85 5.69
CA LEU A 1058 -3.61 -52.96 6.79
C LEU A 1058 -2.18 -53.20 7.29
N HIS A 1059 -1.70 -54.45 7.25
CA HIS A 1059 -0.29 -54.77 7.50
C HIS A 1059 0.65 -54.10 6.47
N ALA A 1060 0.29 -54.11 5.18
CA ALA A 1060 1.06 -53.41 4.15
C ALA A 1060 1.09 -51.88 4.37
N ILE A 1061 -0.03 -51.27 4.77
CA ILE A 1061 -0.10 -49.85 5.12
C ILE A 1061 0.82 -49.54 6.31
N LEU A 1062 0.77 -50.34 7.38
CA LEU A 1062 1.63 -50.17 8.55
C LEU A 1062 3.11 -50.27 8.19
N LYS A 1063 3.49 -51.23 7.34
CA LYS A 1063 4.88 -51.37 6.87
C LYS A 1063 5.33 -50.16 6.06
N GLY A 1064 4.52 -49.69 5.10
CA GLY A 1064 4.84 -48.50 4.31
C GLY A 1064 4.98 -47.24 5.18
N ARG A 1065 4.11 -47.06 6.18
CA ARG A 1065 4.20 -45.94 7.14
C ARG A 1065 5.41 -46.06 8.06
N ALA A 1066 5.77 -47.28 8.50
CA ALA A 1066 6.97 -47.54 9.29
C ALA A 1066 8.26 -47.16 8.52
N GLU A 1067 8.35 -47.54 7.24
CA GLU A 1067 9.48 -47.15 6.37
C GLU A 1067 9.58 -45.62 6.21
N GLY A 1068 8.44 -44.93 6.08
CA GLY A 1068 8.37 -43.47 6.07
C GLY A 1068 8.91 -42.84 7.36
N LEU A 1069 8.55 -43.42 8.50
CA LEU A 1069 9.03 -42.96 9.81
C LEU A 1069 10.54 -43.20 10.00
N GLU A 1070 11.07 -44.34 9.55
CA GLU A 1070 12.53 -44.59 9.56
C GLU A 1070 13.31 -43.60 8.68
N LYS A 1071 12.73 -43.16 7.55
CA LYS A 1071 13.35 -42.14 6.69
C LYS A 1071 13.59 -40.83 7.45
N VAL A 1072 12.66 -40.40 8.34
CA VAL A 1072 12.83 -39.20 9.18
C VAL A 1072 14.10 -39.27 10.04
N GLY A 1073 14.51 -40.49 10.43
CA GLY A 1073 15.70 -40.73 11.23
C GLY A 1073 17.03 -40.67 10.47
N LYS A 1074 17.02 -40.57 9.13
CA LYS A 1074 18.26 -40.49 8.33
C LYS A 1074 18.85 -39.07 8.40
N LYS A 1075 20.19 -38.96 8.44
CA LYS A 1075 20.91 -37.66 8.55
C LYS A 1075 20.46 -36.61 7.54
N LYS A 1076 20.12 -36.99 6.30
CA LYS A 1076 19.65 -36.05 5.27
C LYS A 1076 18.31 -35.36 5.59
N HIS A 1077 17.56 -35.88 6.56
CA HIS A 1077 16.28 -35.33 7.02
C HIS A 1077 16.41 -34.60 8.37
N TRP A 1078 17.61 -34.55 8.96
CA TRP A 1078 17.87 -33.79 10.17
C TRP A 1078 17.80 -32.29 9.88
N VAL A 1079 17.30 -31.52 10.85
CA VAL A 1079 17.13 -30.07 10.71
C VAL A 1079 18.39 -29.41 11.25
N HIS A 1080 19.22 -28.84 10.38
CA HIS A 1080 20.50 -28.22 10.75
C HIS A 1080 21.41 -29.12 11.62
N GLY A 1081 21.45 -30.42 11.30
CA GLY A 1081 22.24 -31.40 12.07
C GLY A 1081 21.61 -31.86 13.38
N GLN A 1082 20.45 -31.30 13.78
CA GLN A 1082 19.64 -31.79 14.89
C GLN A 1082 18.60 -32.79 14.40
N GLY A 1083 18.63 -33.98 14.98
CA GLY A 1083 17.69 -35.04 14.68
C GLY A 1083 18.09 -36.32 15.40
N VAL A 1084 17.12 -37.23 15.54
CA VAL A 1084 17.34 -38.52 16.20
C VAL A 1084 17.33 -39.61 15.14
N LYS A 1085 18.21 -40.60 15.26
CA LYS A 1085 18.12 -41.80 14.42
C LYS A 1085 16.89 -42.61 14.86
N VAL A 1086 16.05 -43.00 13.92
CA VAL A 1086 14.81 -43.73 14.19
C VAL A 1086 14.91 -45.14 13.61
N LYS A 1087 14.53 -46.15 14.40
CA LYS A 1087 14.37 -47.53 13.95
C LYS A 1087 12.96 -47.99 14.28
N VAL A 1088 12.25 -48.54 13.30
CA VAL A 1088 10.85 -48.97 13.49
C VAL A 1088 10.73 -50.46 13.28
N THR A 1089 10.16 -51.15 14.26
CA THR A 1089 9.92 -52.59 14.18
C THR A 1089 8.43 -52.84 14.16
N VAL A 1090 7.92 -53.44 13.09
CA VAL A 1090 6.51 -53.85 12.98
C VAL A 1090 6.42 -55.32 13.42
N VAL A 1091 5.67 -55.58 14.51
CA VAL A 1091 5.51 -56.90 15.14
C VAL A 1091 4.06 -57.38 14.99
#